data_AF-A0A850BEA7-F1
#
_entry.id   AF-A0A850BEA7-F1
#
_cell.length_a   1.000
_cell.length_b   1.000
_cell.length_c   1.000
_cell.angle_alpha   90.00
_cell.angle_beta   90.00
_cell.angle_gamma   90.00
#
_symmetry.space_group_name_H-M   'P 1'
#
loop_
_entity.id
_entity.type
_entity.pdbx_description
1 polymer ?
#
loop_
_entity_poly.entity_id
_entity_poly.type
_entity_poly.pdbx_seq_one_letter_code
_entity_poly.pdbx_strand_id
1 'polypeptide(L)'
;MHDIFLSHAHEDMDRVRPIVNALRDEGFDVWWDGDIKPGERWQEIIEKELSAARCVLICWSRAALRDNRDWVRGEAERARGRSAAISVLLEPVNVPTPFNMLQSVSLENWENDRTDANFRRMNEGIRSMLENAASQSSPDSVAPSSGRRTKRALLIGVGNYSADAGFESLPAAKRDIDGLEKMLRSPACGFDVKKLCDPDLTTLESEIEGFFPGAGKDDTLVFYYTGHAFMANDKSLHLTAQNSVPAKYRSTALSLTSLAQKYINQSPAAQVLILLDACYRDVDAKQITDALHSCFGTIRSMVVFASGPGAGPERWRDQQSPLTEQILAALATDEVDRNKDEVVTAAELIQHVTENPGQYMDKESGRAFKNPAPISFDFHGSPEQMELRGRGTIDTEPTDSERRFINKLAPELDHGLIPFLGDGIYGKGPLSFKCVAEALADKAGLPVQEGVSVGLATAAETLALQRDNREVFLCELRDILANQAAACKPPAAHDLILDLKPPWLVLSVNYDDLLERRLAEAGKPYVLVCHVLRSGAGIEGQEPNKHAGKILVVRNRGSHGKESAGANPDPRPEVELCASDKLVLQKTDCVLYKLLGSPFLNKIPFVEEQELDPVVITESDHIDFLVHLRRDSTSVPNAIVTLLKKRKLLFLEYNLDIWHYRLISHVFRVGGTSEGSEGGIPLKIPYSVRKSASPLEDHFWTKLFKPDEISMDITKLVRALHAKRSQTQ
;
A
#
# COMPACT_ATOMS: atom_id res chain seq x y z
N MET A 1 -14.43 16.85 21.35
CA MET A 1 -15.14 15.57 21.24
C MET A 1 -16.18 15.60 22.33
N HIS A 2 -17.46 15.64 21.96
CA HIS A 2 -18.56 15.68 22.92
C HIS A 2 -18.94 14.26 23.34
N ASP A 3 -19.44 14.10 24.56
CA ASP A 3 -19.90 12.81 25.06
C ASP A 3 -21.20 12.39 24.37
N ILE A 4 -22.09 13.35 24.14
CA ILE A 4 -23.44 13.11 23.63
C ILE A 4 -23.71 14.01 22.42
N PHE A 5 -24.20 13.43 21.32
CA PHE A 5 -24.85 14.14 20.23
C PHE A 5 -26.36 13.98 20.37
N LEU A 6 -27.13 15.07 20.38
CA LEU A 6 -28.59 15.02 20.46
C LEU A 6 -29.23 15.27 19.08
N SER A 7 -29.83 14.22 18.53
CA SER A 7 -30.59 14.25 17.28
C SER A 7 -32.08 14.53 17.55
N HIS A 8 -32.63 15.55 16.90
CA HIS A 8 -34.05 15.93 17.02
C HIS A 8 -34.55 16.66 15.76
N ALA A 9 -35.87 16.81 15.64
CA ALA A 9 -36.45 17.70 14.64
C ALA A 9 -36.38 19.15 15.12
N HIS A 10 -36.09 20.10 14.21
CA HIS A 10 -35.99 21.52 14.54
C HIS A 10 -37.23 22.08 15.28
N GLU A 11 -38.42 21.56 14.97
CA GLU A 11 -39.67 21.93 15.65
C GLU A 11 -39.73 21.52 17.13
N ASP A 12 -38.87 20.61 17.56
CA ASP A 12 -38.78 20.15 18.95
C ASP A 12 -37.71 20.89 19.77
N MET A 13 -37.05 21.92 19.21
CA MET A 13 -35.97 22.66 19.90
C MET A 13 -36.33 23.12 21.32
N ASP A 14 -37.52 23.69 21.51
CA ASP A 14 -37.96 24.16 22.83
C ASP A 14 -38.23 23.01 23.82
N ARG A 15 -38.51 21.81 23.32
CA ARG A 15 -38.78 20.60 24.14
C ARG A 15 -37.49 19.86 24.49
N VAL A 16 -36.48 19.89 23.62
CA VAL A 16 -35.18 19.24 23.88
C VAL A 16 -34.21 20.14 24.65
N ARG A 17 -34.33 21.47 24.58
CA ARG A 17 -33.47 22.40 25.32
C ARG A 17 -33.42 22.12 26.84
N PRO A 18 -34.55 21.85 27.54
CA PRO A 18 -34.52 21.44 28.95
C PRO A 18 -33.77 20.12 29.18
N ILE A 19 -33.88 19.15 28.24
CA ILE A 19 -33.18 17.87 28.31
C ILE A 19 -31.67 18.08 28.17
N VAL A 20 -31.22 18.91 27.23
CA VAL A 20 -29.81 19.27 27.03
C VAL A 20 -29.23 19.89 28.32
N ASN A 21 -29.95 20.84 28.92
CA ASN A 21 -29.50 21.50 30.15
C ASN A 21 -29.41 20.50 31.31
N ALA A 22 -30.42 19.64 31.49
CA ALA A 22 -30.41 18.63 32.54
C ALA A 22 -29.28 17.60 32.36
N LEU A 23 -28.94 17.22 31.12
CA LEU A 23 -27.79 16.35 30.83
C LEU A 23 -26.44 17.04 31.12
N ARG A 24 -26.32 18.33 30.80
CA ARG A 24 -25.13 19.13 31.16
C ARG A 24 -24.98 19.26 32.68
N ASP A 25 -26.08 19.44 33.40
CA ASP A 25 -26.10 19.48 34.88
C ASP A 25 -25.80 18.12 35.54
N GLU A 26 -25.85 17.02 34.78
CA GLU A 26 -25.41 15.67 35.16
C GLU A 26 -23.91 15.43 34.85
N GLY A 27 -23.24 16.43 34.27
CA GLY A 27 -21.81 16.45 33.97
C GLY A 27 -21.42 15.93 32.58
N PHE A 28 -22.38 15.76 31.65
CA PHE A 28 -22.08 15.34 30.28
C PHE A 28 -21.75 16.53 29.37
N ASP A 29 -20.81 16.32 28.45
CA ASP A 29 -20.58 17.25 27.34
C ASP A 29 -21.56 16.95 26.18
N VAL A 30 -22.55 17.81 25.97
CA VAL A 30 -23.67 17.59 25.03
C VAL A 30 -23.59 18.56 23.86
N TRP A 31 -23.63 18.01 22.65
CA TRP A 31 -23.71 18.73 21.39
C TRP A 31 -25.11 18.62 20.76
N TRP A 32 -25.66 19.72 20.27
CA TRP A 32 -26.93 19.79 19.53
C TRP A 32 -26.91 21.00 18.57
N ASP A 33 -27.84 21.03 17.61
CA ASP A 33 -27.87 22.06 16.55
C ASP A 33 -28.01 23.51 17.06
N GLY A 34 -28.56 23.70 18.26
CA GLY A 34 -28.69 25.00 18.92
C GLY A 34 -27.37 25.68 19.30
N ASP A 35 -26.25 24.96 19.25
CA ASP A 35 -24.92 25.50 19.56
C ASP A 35 -24.16 26.01 18.31
N ILE A 36 -24.71 25.83 17.11
CA ILE A 36 -24.08 26.26 15.83
C ILE A 36 -24.10 27.79 15.72
N LYS A 37 -22.96 28.41 15.39
CA LYS A 37 -22.86 29.87 15.22
C LYS A 37 -23.31 30.32 13.83
N PRO A 38 -23.93 31.50 13.67
CA PRO A 38 -24.27 32.04 12.35
C PRO A 38 -23.04 32.18 11.45
N GLY A 39 -23.05 31.55 10.26
CA GLY A 39 -21.97 31.61 9.26
C GLY A 39 -21.20 30.31 9.05
N GLU A 40 -21.45 29.28 9.87
CA GLU A 40 -20.81 27.97 9.75
C GLU A 40 -21.55 27.03 8.77
N ARG A 41 -20.83 26.12 8.10
CA ARG A 41 -21.41 25.13 7.17
C ARG A 41 -22.07 24.00 7.96
N TRP A 42 -23.39 24.13 8.16
CA TRP A 42 -24.24 23.26 8.97
C TRP A 42 -24.07 21.74 8.72
N GLN A 43 -23.97 21.30 7.47
CA GLN A 43 -23.87 19.86 7.14
C GLN A 43 -22.52 19.24 7.53
N GLU A 44 -21.41 19.91 7.25
CA GLU A 44 -20.06 19.41 7.52
C GLU A 44 -19.80 19.29 9.04
N ILE A 45 -20.34 20.23 9.83
CA ILE A 45 -20.18 20.21 11.29
C ILE A 45 -21.03 19.12 11.93
N ILE A 46 -22.29 18.94 11.51
CA ILE A 46 -23.11 17.87 12.07
C ILE A 46 -22.49 16.51 11.78
N GLU A 47 -22.05 16.24 10.56
CA GLU A 47 -21.44 14.95 10.22
C GLU A 47 -20.18 14.69 11.03
N LYS A 48 -19.35 15.72 11.21
CA LYS A 48 -18.16 15.66 12.05
C LYS A 48 -18.50 15.36 13.52
N GLU A 49 -19.43 16.10 14.11
CA GLU A 49 -19.76 15.97 15.53
C GLU A 49 -20.56 14.70 15.82
N LEU A 50 -21.45 14.27 14.91
CA LEU A 50 -22.13 12.97 14.97
C LEU A 50 -21.12 11.83 14.92
N SER A 51 -20.12 11.91 14.03
CA SER A 51 -19.07 10.90 13.91
C SER A 51 -18.14 10.88 15.14
N ALA A 52 -17.87 12.03 15.74
CA ALA A 52 -17.00 12.15 16.90
C ALA A 52 -17.70 11.79 18.23
N ALA A 53 -19.02 11.92 18.33
CA ALA A 53 -19.75 11.68 19.56
C ALA A 53 -19.72 10.21 20.00
N ARG A 54 -19.59 10.00 21.31
CA ARG A 54 -19.50 8.66 21.93
C ARG A 54 -20.87 8.03 22.17
N CYS A 55 -21.90 8.86 22.35
CA CYS A 55 -23.29 8.47 22.48
C CYS A 55 -24.15 9.42 21.62
N VAL A 56 -25.20 8.88 21.00
CA VAL A 56 -26.18 9.65 20.22
C VAL A 56 -27.56 9.43 20.81
N LEU A 57 -28.17 10.51 21.28
CA LEU A 57 -29.52 10.53 21.84
C LEU A 57 -30.51 10.91 20.73
N ILE A 58 -31.42 10.01 20.38
CA ILE A 58 -32.38 10.19 19.29
C ILE A 58 -33.75 10.51 19.88
N CYS A 59 -34.24 11.72 19.63
CA CYS A 59 -35.53 12.20 20.11
C CYS A 59 -36.63 12.01 19.05
N TRP A 60 -37.56 11.08 19.31
CA TRP A 60 -38.69 10.79 18.43
C TRP A 60 -39.92 11.62 18.78
N SER A 61 -40.49 12.24 17.75
CA SER A 61 -41.74 12.98 17.77
C SER A 61 -42.49 12.76 16.46
N ARG A 62 -43.74 13.23 16.36
CA ARG A 62 -44.47 13.26 15.09
C ARG A 62 -43.73 14.12 14.07
N ALA A 63 -43.05 15.18 14.49
CA ALA A 63 -42.24 16.02 13.61
C ALA A 63 -41.01 15.29 13.07
N ALA A 64 -40.32 14.51 13.91
CA ALA A 64 -39.19 13.66 13.50
C ALA A 64 -39.57 12.54 12.52
N LEU A 65 -40.86 12.17 12.47
CA LEU A 65 -41.37 11.08 11.65
C LEU A 65 -42.10 11.50 10.36
N ARG A 66 -42.30 12.81 10.11
CA ARG A 66 -42.96 13.30 8.88
C ARG A 66 -42.19 12.88 7.63
N ASP A 67 -42.91 12.44 6.60
CA ASP A 67 -42.33 12.12 5.30
C ASP A 67 -41.62 13.36 4.74
N ASN A 68 -40.40 13.18 4.21
CA ASN A 68 -39.43 14.20 3.77
C ASN A 68 -38.42 14.72 4.84
N ARG A 69 -38.26 14.02 5.98
CA ARG A 69 -37.21 14.26 6.99
C ARG A 69 -36.24 13.07 7.06
N ASP A 70 -35.47 12.84 6.00
CA ASP A 70 -34.48 11.76 5.93
C ASP A 70 -33.30 11.96 6.90
N TRP A 71 -33.13 13.17 7.42
CA TRP A 71 -31.99 13.54 8.27
C TRP A 71 -32.00 12.85 9.64
N VAL A 72 -33.07 13.00 10.44
CA VAL A 72 -33.16 12.36 11.78
C VAL A 72 -33.12 10.84 11.66
N ARG A 73 -33.72 10.27 10.61
CA ARG A 73 -33.63 8.83 10.31
C ARG A 73 -32.22 8.42 9.90
N GLY A 74 -31.54 9.25 9.11
CA GLY A 74 -30.15 9.04 8.69
C GLY A 74 -29.16 9.16 9.85
N GLU A 75 -29.36 10.08 10.80
CA GLU A 75 -28.57 10.20 12.02
C GLU A 75 -28.83 9.02 12.96
N ALA A 76 -30.10 8.64 13.13
CA ALA A 76 -30.51 7.48 13.90
C ALA A 76 -29.90 6.18 13.35
N GLU A 77 -29.83 6.03 12.03
CA GLU A 77 -29.24 4.84 11.38
C GLU A 77 -27.72 4.79 11.57
N ARG A 78 -27.04 5.94 11.45
CA ARG A 78 -25.60 6.05 11.72
C ARG A 78 -25.26 5.75 13.18
N ALA A 79 -26.06 6.26 14.12
CA ALA A 79 -25.93 5.99 15.55
C ALA A 79 -26.18 4.52 15.89
N ARG A 80 -27.21 3.91 15.29
CA ARG A 80 -27.56 2.51 15.45
C ARG A 80 -26.45 1.60 14.90
N GLY A 81 -25.88 1.93 13.74
CA GLY A 81 -24.76 1.19 13.14
C GLY A 81 -23.53 1.11 14.05
N ARG A 82 -23.32 2.12 14.90
CA ARG A 82 -22.22 2.19 15.87
C ARG A 82 -22.57 1.59 17.24
N SER A 83 -23.77 1.04 17.41
CA SER A 83 -24.32 0.64 18.73
C SER A 83 -24.24 1.75 19.78
N ALA A 84 -24.27 3.02 19.34
CA ALA A 84 -24.10 4.21 20.16
C ALA A 84 -25.40 5.01 20.30
N ALA A 85 -26.56 4.36 20.12
CA ALA A 85 -27.86 5.01 20.04
C ALA A 85 -28.69 4.78 21.31
N ILE A 86 -29.25 5.86 21.87
CA ILE A 86 -30.29 5.82 22.90
C ILE A 86 -31.54 6.46 22.34
N SER A 87 -32.65 5.71 22.39
CA SER A 87 -33.92 6.12 21.80
C SER A 87 -34.82 6.76 22.86
N VAL A 88 -35.31 7.97 22.59
CA VAL A 88 -36.17 8.74 23.50
C VAL A 88 -37.46 9.14 22.79
N LEU A 89 -38.61 8.92 23.42
CA LEU A 89 -39.90 9.40 22.92
C LEU A 89 -40.24 10.71 23.60
N LEU A 90 -40.41 11.78 22.82
CA LEU A 90 -40.93 13.05 23.32
C LEU A 90 -42.47 13.03 23.37
N GLU A 91 -43.12 12.22 22.55
CA GLU A 91 -44.58 12.04 22.52
C GLU A 91 -44.91 10.60 22.05
N PRO A 92 -46.17 10.14 22.16
CA PRO A 92 -46.51 8.77 21.83
C PRO A 92 -46.52 8.59 20.31
N VAL A 93 -45.45 7.98 19.78
CA VAL A 93 -45.26 7.71 18.35
C VAL A 93 -44.78 6.28 18.10
N ASN A 94 -45.18 5.74 16.94
CA ASN A 94 -44.66 4.47 16.47
C ASN A 94 -43.28 4.68 15.83
N VAL A 95 -42.23 4.30 16.55
CA VAL A 95 -40.86 4.33 16.04
C VAL A 95 -40.74 3.36 14.86
N PRO A 96 -40.23 3.81 13.69
CA PRO A 96 -40.15 2.95 12.51
C PRO A 96 -39.06 1.88 12.67
N THR A 97 -39.26 0.72 12.06
CA THR A 97 -38.20 -0.30 11.89
C THR A 97 -37.07 0.27 11.04
N PRO A 98 -35.77 0.05 11.37
CA PRO A 98 -35.23 -0.82 12.42
C PRO A 98 -35.10 -0.19 13.81
N PHE A 99 -35.46 1.08 13.99
CA PHE A 99 -35.21 1.82 15.23
C PHE A 99 -36.08 1.38 16.42
N ASN A 100 -37.22 0.73 16.15
CA ASN A 100 -38.06 0.10 17.18
C ASN A 100 -37.41 -1.13 17.86
N MET A 101 -36.28 -1.61 17.34
CA MET A 101 -35.52 -2.70 17.95
C MET A 101 -34.67 -2.23 19.14
N LEU A 102 -34.48 -0.91 19.31
CA LEU A 102 -33.88 -0.34 20.50
C LEU A 102 -34.98 -0.08 21.54
N GLN A 103 -34.71 -0.39 22.81
CA GLN A 103 -35.61 -0.02 23.89
C GLN A 103 -35.65 1.50 24.02
N SER A 104 -36.83 2.09 23.84
CA SER A 104 -37.03 3.53 24.00
C SER A 104 -37.42 3.90 25.43
N VAL A 105 -36.95 5.07 25.87
CA VAL A 105 -37.40 5.72 27.11
C VAL A 105 -38.41 6.81 26.77
N SER A 106 -39.53 6.89 27.48
CA SER A 106 -40.52 7.97 27.26
C SER A 106 -40.27 9.14 28.20
N LEU A 107 -40.11 10.34 27.63
CA LEU A 107 -40.04 11.62 28.36
C LEU A 107 -41.27 12.51 28.05
N GLU A 108 -42.38 11.91 27.63
CA GLU A 108 -43.61 12.62 27.24
C GLU A 108 -44.12 13.61 28.28
N ASN A 109 -44.10 13.22 29.57
CA ASN A 109 -44.58 14.02 30.69
C ASN A 109 -43.44 14.49 31.61
N TRP A 110 -42.21 14.56 31.10
CA TRP A 110 -41.07 14.95 31.91
C TRP A 110 -41.04 16.47 32.12
N GLU A 111 -41.32 16.91 33.35
CA GLU A 111 -41.39 18.34 33.74
C GLU A 111 -40.07 18.84 34.36
N ASN A 112 -38.93 18.52 33.73
CA ASN A 112 -37.58 18.92 34.19
C ASN A 112 -37.20 18.41 35.60
N ASP A 113 -37.87 17.37 36.08
CA ASP A 113 -37.53 16.69 37.34
C ASP A 113 -36.44 15.63 37.10
N ARG A 114 -35.22 15.90 37.58
CA ARG A 114 -34.08 14.98 37.47
C ARG A 114 -34.26 13.69 38.29
N THR A 115 -35.22 13.66 39.22
CA THR A 115 -35.52 12.46 40.03
C THR A 115 -36.51 11.52 39.34
N ASP A 116 -37.09 11.94 38.20
CA ASP A 116 -37.97 11.13 37.38
C ASP A 116 -37.32 9.79 37.00
N ALA A 117 -38.11 8.72 37.02
CA ALA A 117 -37.62 7.36 36.80
C ALA A 117 -37.15 7.12 35.36
N ASN A 118 -37.81 7.75 34.38
CA ASN A 118 -37.43 7.62 32.97
C ASN A 118 -36.17 8.46 32.68
N PHE A 119 -36.06 9.66 33.23
CA PHE A 119 -34.85 10.47 33.11
C PHE A 119 -33.63 9.78 33.71
N ARG A 120 -33.76 9.19 34.91
CA ARG A 120 -32.67 8.40 35.53
C ARG A 120 -32.27 7.19 34.69
N ARG A 121 -33.25 6.45 34.15
CA ARG A 121 -32.99 5.30 33.28
C ARG A 121 -32.26 5.69 31.99
N MET A 122 -32.60 6.83 31.40
CA MET A 122 -31.88 7.40 30.26
C MET A 122 -30.43 7.71 30.63
N ASN A 123 -30.19 8.38 31.76
CA ASN A 123 -28.84 8.71 32.22
C ASN A 123 -27.99 7.46 32.52
N GLU A 124 -28.56 6.44 33.15
CA GLU A 124 -27.87 5.16 33.38
C GLU A 124 -27.46 4.50 32.07
N GLY A 125 -28.35 4.50 31.06
CA GLY A 125 -28.04 4.02 29.72
C GLY A 125 -26.90 4.78 29.06
N ILE A 126 -26.89 6.12 29.19
CA ILE A 126 -25.81 6.98 28.68
C ILE A 126 -24.49 6.64 29.36
N ARG A 127 -24.44 6.58 30.71
CA ARG A 127 -23.21 6.28 31.45
C ARG A 127 -22.63 4.92 31.08
N SER A 128 -23.47 3.89 31.01
CA SER A 128 -23.03 2.54 30.61
C SER A 128 -22.43 2.54 29.19
N MET A 129 -23.03 3.29 28.26
CA MET A 129 -22.54 3.39 26.89
C MET A 129 -21.19 4.11 26.82
N LEU A 130 -21.02 5.19 27.59
CA LEU A 130 -19.75 5.93 27.68
C LEU A 130 -18.64 5.09 28.35
N GLU A 131 -18.95 4.33 29.40
CA GLU A 131 -17.99 3.43 30.07
C GLU A 131 -17.53 2.28 29.17
N ASN A 132 -18.43 1.70 28.38
CA ASN A 132 -18.10 0.70 27.37
C ASN A 132 -17.22 1.28 26.25
N ALA A 133 -17.48 2.52 25.82
CA ALA A 133 -16.64 3.21 24.85
C ALA A 133 -15.25 3.57 25.41
N ALA A 134 -15.14 3.91 26.70
CA ALA A 134 -13.86 4.17 27.38
C ALA A 134 -12.99 2.91 27.49
N SER A 135 -13.62 1.75 27.74
CA SER A 135 -12.94 0.45 27.80
C SER A 135 -12.42 -0.04 26.44
N GLN A 136 -12.94 0.51 25.33
CA GLN A 136 -12.50 0.22 23.95
C GLN A 136 -11.53 1.29 23.38
N SER A 137 -11.26 2.38 24.11
CA SER A 137 -10.47 3.53 23.62
C SER A 137 -9.15 3.76 24.40
N SER A 138 -8.50 2.70 24.85
CA SER A 138 -7.08 2.75 25.26
C SER A 138 -6.20 2.30 24.09
N PRO A 139 -5.45 3.20 23.42
CA PRO A 139 -4.53 2.83 22.37
C PRO A 139 -3.18 2.50 22.99
N ASP A 140 -3.06 1.36 23.66
CA ASP A 140 -1.75 0.76 23.96
C ASP A 140 -1.89 -0.72 24.31
N SER A 141 -1.14 -1.55 23.57
CA SER A 141 -0.97 -3.00 23.72
C SER A 141 -2.10 -3.94 23.25
N VAL A 142 -2.21 -4.12 21.93
CA VAL A 142 -2.40 -5.47 21.39
C VAL A 142 -1.24 -5.73 20.44
N ALA A 143 -0.22 -6.41 20.96
CA ALA A 143 0.75 -7.10 20.12
C ALA A 143 -0.01 -8.06 19.19
N PRO A 144 0.33 -8.15 17.90
CA PRO A 144 -0.35 -9.07 17.01
C PRO A 144 -0.10 -10.50 17.49
N SER A 145 -1.16 -11.16 17.98
CA SER A 145 -1.14 -12.60 18.12
C SER A 145 -0.91 -13.20 16.74
N SER A 146 0.13 -14.02 16.63
CA SER A 146 0.66 -14.66 15.43
C SER A 146 -0.28 -15.73 14.82
N GLY A 147 -1.55 -15.39 14.60
CA GLY A 147 -2.45 -16.14 13.74
C GLY A 147 -2.18 -15.73 12.28
N ARG A 148 -1.82 -16.68 11.43
CA ARG A 148 -1.59 -16.43 10.00
C ARG A 148 -2.92 -16.01 9.36
N ARG A 149 -3.11 -14.72 9.04
CA ARG A 149 -4.22 -14.25 8.19
C ARG A 149 -4.22 -15.05 6.89
N THR A 150 -5.32 -15.74 6.57
CA THR A 150 -5.43 -16.48 5.31
C THR A 150 -6.44 -15.81 4.39
N LYS A 151 -6.06 -15.66 3.12
CA LYS A 151 -6.93 -15.12 2.07
C LYS A 151 -7.52 -16.30 1.31
N ARG A 152 -8.84 -16.39 1.20
CA ARG A 152 -9.53 -17.50 0.52
C ARG A 152 -10.50 -16.98 -0.52
N ALA A 153 -10.60 -17.66 -1.66
CA ALA A 153 -11.55 -17.31 -2.69
C ALA A 153 -12.34 -18.52 -3.20
N LEU A 154 -13.65 -18.36 -3.40
CA LEU A 154 -14.51 -19.33 -4.06
C LEU A 154 -15.01 -18.73 -5.38
N LEU A 155 -14.59 -19.30 -6.50
CA LEU A 155 -14.93 -18.84 -7.85
C LEU A 155 -15.87 -19.84 -8.51
N ILE A 156 -17.08 -19.40 -8.87
CA ILE A 156 -18.12 -20.23 -9.47
C ILE A 156 -18.44 -19.68 -10.85
N GLY A 157 -18.28 -20.51 -11.88
CA GLY A 157 -18.68 -20.18 -13.24
C GLY A 157 -19.66 -21.21 -13.80
N VAL A 158 -20.84 -20.74 -14.22
CA VAL A 158 -21.89 -21.59 -14.81
C VAL A 158 -22.14 -21.15 -16.25
N GLY A 159 -21.52 -21.87 -17.18
CA GLY A 159 -21.59 -21.63 -18.62
C GLY A 159 -22.38 -22.68 -19.39
N ASN A 160 -22.52 -23.88 -18.85
CA ASN A 160 -23.28 -24.96 -19.45
C ASN A 160 -24.47 -25.34 -18.55
N TYR A 161 -25.66 -25.38 -19.13
CA TYR A 161 -26.90 -25.69 -18.43
C TYR A 161 -27.51 -26.98 -18.99
N SER A 162 -28.28 -27.69 -18.17
CA SER A 162 -29.03 -28.86 -18.64
C SER A 162 -30.03 -28.48 -19.74
N ALA A 163 -30.30 -29.39 -20.66
CA ALA A 163 -31.12 -29.11 -21.85
C ALA A 163 -32.55 -28.62 -21.51
N ASP A 164 -33.05 -28.98 -20.34
CA ASP A 164 -34.37 -28.61 -19.81
C ASP A 164 -34.38 -27.28 -19.02
N ALA A 165 -33.23 -26.63 -18.84
CA ALA A 165 -33.07 -25.41 -18.06
C ALA A 165 -33.62 -24.14 -18.74
N GLY A 166 -33.65 -24.10 -20.08
CA GLY A 166 -34.10 -22.91 -20.83
C GLY A 166 -33.17 -21.70 -20.74
N PHE A 167 -31.90 -21.94 -20.41
CA PHE A 167 -30.83 -20.94 -20.38
C PHE A 167 -29.89 -21.11 -21.57
N GLU A 168 -29.44 -19.99 -22.14
CA GLU A 168 -28.41 -19.98 -23.18
C GLU A 168 -27.04 -20.29 -22.56
N SER A 169 -26.15 -20.94 -23.32
CA SER A 169 -24.79 -21.21 -22.86
C SER A 169 -23.98 -19.92 -22.74
N LEU A 170 -23.14 -19.84 -21.70
CA LEU A 170 -22.23 -18.72 -21.41
C LEU A 170 -20.76 -19.19 -21.44
N PRO A 171 -20.11 -19.31 -22.61
CA PRO A 171 -18.71 -19.73 -22.69
C PRO A 171 -17.73 -18.83 -21.93
N ALA A 172 -18.08 -17.56 -21.72
CA ALA A 172 -17.28 -16.60 -20.96
C ALA A 172 -17.09 -17.00 -19.49
N ALA A 173 -18.10 -17.62 -18.87
CA ALA A 173 -18.11 -17.99 -17.44
C ALA A 173 -16.88 -18.81 -17.04
N LYS A 174 -16.43 -19.74 -17.90
CA LYS A 174 -15.23 -20.54 -17.66
C LYS A 174 -13.95 -19.71 -17.78
N ARG A 175 -13.86 -18.82 -18.78
CA ARG A 175 -12.68 -17.96 -18.99
C ARG A 175 -12.53 -16.93 -17.87
N ASP A 176 -13.65 -16.47 -17.33
CA ASP A 176 -13.70 -15.53 -16.22
C ASP A 176 -13.06 -16.13 -14.97
N ILE A 177 -13.53 -17.31 -14.55
CA ILE A 177 -12.97 -18.02 -13.39
C ILE A 177 -11.53 -18.49 -13.61
N ASP A 178 -11.14 -18.86 -14.84
CA ASP A 178 -9.75 -19.22 -15.17
C ASP A 178 -8.81 -18.00 -15.04
N GLY A 179 -9.24 -16.83 -15.51
CA GLY A 179 -8.50 -15.58 -15.38
C GLY A 179 -8.34 -15.13 -13.93
N LEU A 180 -9.45 -15.13 -13.17
CA LEU A 180 -9.46 -14.75 -11.76
C LEU A 180 -8.68 -15.72 -10.89
N GLU A 181 -8.75 -17.03 -11.15
CA GLU A 181 -7.93 -18.01 -10.44
C GLU A 181 -6.44 -17.69 -10.58
N LYS A 182 -5.99 -17.44 -11.81
CA LYS A 182 -4.59 -17.09 -12.08
C LYS A 182 -4.16 -15.82 -11.34
N MET A 183 -5.01 -14.79 -11.36
CA MET A 183 -4.71 -13.51 -10.72
C MET A 183 -4.69 -13.61 -9.19
N LEU A 184 -5.73 -14.21 -8.59
CA LEU A 184 -5.89 -14.28 -7.14
C LEU A 184 -4.88 -15.22 -6.49
N ARG A 185 -4.46 -16.31 -7.17
CA ARG A 185 -3.38 -17.18 -6.70
C ARG A 185 -1.98 -16.55 -6.82
N SER A 186 -1.83 -15.46 -7.58
CA SER A 186 -0.52 -14.84 -7.77
C SER A 186 0.10 -14.45 -6.42
N PRO A 187 1.44 -14.41 -6.29
CA PRO A 187 2.09 -14.01 -5.05
C PRO A 187 1.69 -12.61 -4.56
N ALA A 188 1.27 -11.73 -5.48
CA ALA A 188 0.78 -10.40 -5.15
C ALA A 188 -0.57 -10.44 -4.43
N CYS A 189 -1.50 -11.30 -4.86
CA CYS A 189 -2.83 -11.41 -4.25
C CYS A 189 -2.85 -12.41 -3.08
N GLY A 190 -2.22 -13.58 -3.26
CA GLY A 190 -1.96 -14.56 -2.20
C GLY A 190 -3.17 -15.37 -1.73
N PHE A 191 -4.22 -15.51 -2.55
CA PHE A 191 -5.43 -16.25 -2.18
C PHE A 191 -5.28 -17.76 -2.39
N ASP A 192 -5.80 -18.53 -1.43
CA ASP A 192 -6.18 -19.91 -1.66
C ASP A 192 -7.52 -19.97 -2.40
N VAL A 193 -7.46 -20.31 -3.68
CA VAL A 193 -8.62 -20.28 -4.58
C VAL A 193 -9.23 -21.69 -4.68
N LYS A 194 -10.56 -21.80 -4.57
CA LYS A 194 -11.34 -22.96 -4.97
C LYS A 194 -12.20 -22.56 -6.16
N LYS A 195 -12.12 -23.34 -7.25
CA LYS A 195 -12.84 -23.08 -8.49
C LYS A 195 -13.88 -24.16 -8.76
N LEU A 196 -15.11 -23.76 -9.13
CA LEU A 196 -16.21 -24.64 -9.53
C LEU A 196 -16.67 -24.24 -10.94
N CYS A 197 -16.66 -25.20 -11.87
CA CYS A 197 -17.11 -25.01 -13.25
C CYS A 197 -18.37 -25.86 -13.47
N ASP A 198 -19.47 -25.23 -13.84
CA ASP A 198 -20.78 -25.83 -14.06
C ASP A 198 -21.25 -26.76 -12.91
N PRO A 199 -21.17 -26.35 -11.61
CA PRO A 199 -21.65 -27.19 -10.52
C PRO A 199 -23.17 -27.36 -10.56
N ASP A 200 -23.66 -28.52 -10.11
CA ASP A 200 -25.05 -28.67 -9.71
C ASP A 200 -25.33 -27.97 -8.37
N LEU A 201 -26.60 -27.76 -8.03
CA LEU A 201 -26.97 -27.04 -6.80
C LEU A 201 -26.41 -27.72 -5.54
N THR A 202 -26.43 -29.05 -5.47
CA THR A 202 -25.94 -29.82 -4.31
C THR A 202 -24.46 -29.58 -4.06
N THR A 203 -23.64 -29.65 -5.12
CA THR A 203 -22.20 -29.40 -5.05
C THR A 203 -21.93 -27.95 -4.69
N LEU A 204 -22.67 -27.02 -5.30
CA LEU A 204 -22.55 -25.59 -5.03
C LEU A 204 -22.83 -25.27 -3.55
N GLU A 205 -23.94 -25.75 -2.99
CA GLU A 205 -24.29 -25.51 -1.58
C GLU A 205 -23.28 -26.15 -0.62
N SER A 206 -22.80 -27.36 -0.90
CA SER A 206 -21.80 -28.03 -0.07
C SER A 206 -20.48 -27.26 -0.01
N GLU A 207 -20.02 -26.71 -1.13
CA GLU A 207 -18.76 -25.93 -1.17
C GLU A 207 -18.93 -24.55 -0.51
N ILE A 208 -20.12 -23.94 -0.63
CA ILE A 208 -20.45 -22.69 0.07
C ILE A 208 -20.48 -22.90 1.59
N GLU A 209 -21.03 -24.02 2.06
CA GLU A 209 -21.07 -24.39 3.48
C GLU A 209 -19.66 -24.59 4.06
N GLY A 210 -18.73 -25.16 3.28
CA GLY A 210 -17.32 -25.25 3.67
C GLY A 210 -16.54 -23.92 3.57
N PHE A 211 -17.02 -22.98 2.74
CA PHE A 211 -16.33 -21.72 2.47
C PHE A 211 -16.61 -20.67 3.54
N PHE A 212 -17.88 -20.33 3.78
CA PHE A 212 -18.26 -19.25 4.71
C PHE A 212 -18.22 -19.71 6.18
N PRO A 213 -19.05 -20.68 6.65
CA PRO A 213 -18.94 -21.21 8.01
C PRO A 213 -17.55 -21.75 8.37
N GLY A 214 -16.81 -22.28 7.40
CA GLY A 214 -15.48 -22.84 7.61
C GLY A 214 -14.33 -21.81 7.66
N ALA A 215 -14.61 -20.52 7.67
CA ALA A 215 -13.59 -19.47 7.72
C ALA A 215 -13.04 -19.23 9.15
N GLY A 216 -11.83 -18.66 9.24
CA GLY A 216 -11.27 -18.10 10.46
C GLY A 216 -11.68 -16.64 10.68
N LYS A 217 -11.56 -16.14 11.91
CA LYS A 217 -11.92 -14.75 12.25
C LYS A 217 -11.08 -13.69 11.52
N ASP A 218 -9.82 -14.01 11.25
CA ASP A 218 -8.90 -13.10 10.57
C ASP A 218 -8.80 -13.36 9.05
N ASP A 219 -9.70 -14.19 8.51
CA ASP A 219 -9.70 -14.51 7.09
C ASP A 219 -10.31 -13.39 6.24
N THR A 220 -9.76 -13.21 5.05
CA THR A 220 -10.33 -12.38 3.98
C THR A 220 -10.93 -13.30 2.94
N LEU A 221 -12.24 -13.20 2.72
CA LEU A 221 -12.98 -14.06 1.78
C LEU A 221 -13.38 -13.31 0.51
N VAL A 222 -13.16 -13.93 -0.65
CA VAL A 222 -13.69 -13.47 -1.94
C VAL A 222 -14.62 -14.54 -2.51
N PHE A 223 -15.90 -14.22 -2.63
CA PHE A 223 -16.87 -15.06 -3.33
C PHE A 223 -17.16 -14.44 -4.69
N TYR A 224 -16.92 -15.18 -5.77
CA TYR A 224 -17.19 -14.71 -7.12
C TYR A 224 -18.12 -15.69 -7.83
N TYR A 225 -19.18 -15.16 -8.45
CA TYR A 225 -20.12 -15.91 -9.25
C TYR A 225 -20.30 -15.28 -10.63
N THR A 226 -20.22 -16.09 -11.69
CA THR A 226 -20.59 -15.74 -13.06
C THR A 226 -21.54 -16.78 -13.65
N GLY A 227 -22.64 -16.32 -14.25
CA GLY A 227 -23.73 -17.20 -14.71
C GLY A 227 -25.04 -16.45 -14.96
N HIS A 228 -26.14 -17.18 -15.14
CA HIS A 228 -27.47 -16.57 -15.21
C HIS A 228 -28.02 -16.29 -13.81
N ALA A 229 -28.73 -15.18 -13.69
CA ALA A 229 -29.57 -14.88 -12.53
C ALA A 229 -30.96 -14.46 -12.99
N PHE A 230 -31.97 -14.79 -12.21
CA PHE A 230 -33.35 -14.42 -12.52
C PHE A 230 -34.15 -14.08 -11.27
N MET A 231 -35.17 -13.25 -11.47
CA MET A 231 -36.14 -12.93 -10.44
C MET A 231 -37.26 -13.97 -10.48
N ALA A 232 -37.49 -14.66 -9.36
CA ALA A 232 -38.62 -15.59 -9.24
C ALA A 232 -39.94 -14.83 -9.02
N ASN A 233 -41.07 -15.54 -9.14
CA ASN A 233 -42.41 -14.95 -8.98
C ASN A 233 -42.66 -14.32 -7.60
N ASP A 234 -41.95 -14.78 -6.56
CA ASP A 234 -42.01 -14.23 -5.20
C ASP A 234 -41.08 -13.02 -5.00
N LYS A 235 -40.52 -12.47 -6.09
CA LYS A 235 -39.56 -11.37 -6.10
C LYS A 235 -38.25 -11.66 -5.35
N SER A 236 -37.91 -12.94 -5.18
CA SER A 236 -36.59 -13.33 -4.71
C SER A 236 -35.65 -13.53 -5.89
N LEU A 237 -34.41 -13.07 -5.73
CA LEU A 237 -33.35 -13.18 -6.74
C LEU A 237 -32.61 -14.51 -6.56
N HIS A 238 -32.41 -15.25 -7.65
CA HIS A 238 -31.75 -16.56 -7.66
C HIS A 238 -30.55 -16.58 -8.61
N LEU A 239 -29.45 -17.18 -8.14
CA LEU A 239 -28.30 -17.55 -8.95
C LEU A 239 -28.50 -18.97 -9.47
N THR A 240 -28.15 -19.22 -10.72
CA THR A 240 -28.34 -20.53 -11.35
C THR A 240 -27.17 -21.48 -11.09
N ALA A 241 -27.47 -22.76 -10.96
CA ALA A 241 -26.55 -23.89 -11.05
C ALA A 241 -26.76 -24.58 -12.41
N GLN A 242 -25.88 -25.53 -12.77
CA GLN A 242 -25.98 -26.26 -14.04
C GLN A 242 -27.35 -26.91 -14.26
N ASN A 243 -27.95 -27.45 -13.18
CA ASN A 243 -29.23 -28.15 -13.19
C ASN A 243 -30.43 -27.26 -12.83
N SER A 244 -30.27 -25.92 -12.87
CA SER A 244 -31.36 -24.98 -12.58
C SER A 244 -32.47 -25.04 -13.60
N VAL A 245 -33.71 -25.18 -13.12
CA VAL A 245 -34.92 -25.08 -13.94
C VAL A 245 -35.79 -23.96 -13.38
N PRO A 246 -36.04 -22.85 -14.11
CA PRO A 246 -36.80 -21.69 -13.59
C PRO A 246 -38.15 -22.05 -12.97
N ALA A 247 -38.88 -23.01 -13.55
CA ALA A 247 -40.16 -23.47 -13.02
C ALA A 247 -40.04 -24.23 -11.67
N LYS A 248 -38.85 -24.71 -11.32
CA LYS A 248 -38.52 -25.46 -10.10
C LYS A 248 -37.40 -24.78 -9.30
N TYR A 249 -37.33 -23.45 -9.36
CA TYR A 249 -36.22 -22.67 -8.80
C TYR A 249 -35.92 -22.99 -7.32
N ARG A 250 -36.96 -23.27 -6.51
CA ARG A 250 -36.82 -23.57 -5.07
C ARG A 250 -35.92 -24.77 -4.75
N SER A 251 -35.78 -25.72 -5.66
CA SER A 251 -34.99 -26.94 -5.46
C SER A 251 -33.86 -27.10 -6.46
N THR A 252 -33.65 -26.11 -7.35
CA THR A 252 -32.69 -26.22 -8.46
C THR A 252 -31.85 -24.97 -8.66
N ALA A 253 -32.16 -23.84 -8.01
CA ALA A 253 -31.40 -22.60 -8.05
C ALA A 253 -31.04 -22.12 -6.64
N LEU A 254 -29.95 -21.36 -6.53
CA LEU A 254 -29.47 -20.82 -5.27
C LEU A 254 -30.14 -19.48 -4.99
N SER A 255 -31.01 -19.44 -3.99
CA SER A 255 -31.62 -18.19 -3.51
C SER A 255 -30.56 -17.28 -2.88
N LEU A 256 -30.52 -16.02 -3.29
CA LEU A 256 -29.60 -15.04 -2.70
C LEU A 256 -29.91 -14.80 -1.21
N THR A 257 -31.19 -14.85 -0.83
CA THR A 257 -31.61 -14.79 0.58
C THR A 257 -31.09 -15.97 1.38
N SER A 258 -31.12 -17.18 0.82
CA SER A 258 -30.55 -18.36 1.47
C SER A 258 -29.02 -18.26 1.57
N LEU A 259 -28.35 -17.78 0.52
CA LEU A 259 -26.91 -17.54 0.53
C LEU A 259 -26.50 -16.60 1.68
N ALA A 260 -27.21 -15.47 1.80
CA ALA A 260 -27.03 -14.50 2.86
C ALA A 260 -27.32 -15.09 4.25
N GLN A 261 -28.52 -15.62 4.47
CA GLN A 261 -29.00 -16.00 5.81
C GLN A 261 -28.39 -17.30 6.33
N LYS A 262 -28.19 -18.30 5.47
CA LYS A 262 -27.69 -19.62 5.88
C LYS A 262 -26.17 -19.67 5.97
N TYR A 263 -25.45 -19.00 5.07
CA TYR A 263 -24.01 -19.18 4.94
C TYR A 263 -23.23 -17.92 5.32
N ILE A 264 -23.48 -16.79 4.65
CA ILE A 264 -22.69 -15.56 4.88
C ILE A 264 -22.86 -15.04 6.31
N ASN A 265 -24.08 -14.99 6.84
CA ASN A 265 -24.35 -14.57 8.22
C ASN A 265 -23.72 -15.48 9.29
N GLN A 266 -23.37 -16.70 8.93
CA GLN A 266 -22.72 -17.65 9.83
C GLN A 266 -21.19 -17.61 9.69
N SER A 267 -20.66 -16.85 8.73
CA SER A 267 -19.22 -16.68 8.53
C SER A 267 -18.60 -15.91 9.70
N PRO A 268 -17.54 -16.42 10.34
CA PRO A 268 -16.80 -15.69 11.35
C PRO A 268 -15.78 -14.70 10.76
N ALA A 269 -15.58 -14.71 9.43
CA ALA A 269 -14.55 -13.92 8.75
C ALA A 269 -14.72 -12.40 8.97
N ALA A 270 -13.60 -11.72 9.20
CA ALA A 270 -13.59 -10.27 9.40
C ALA A 270 -13.93 -9.48 8.13
N GLN A 271 -13.66 -10.02 6.94
CA GLN A 271 -13.86 -9.31 5.67
C GLN A 271 -14.36 -10.24 4.58
N VAL A 272 -15.49 -9.88 3.96
CA VAL A 272 -16.10 -10.66 2.87
C VAL A 272 -16.38 -9.76 1.66
N LEU A 273 -15.88 -10.14 0.49
CA LEU A 273 -16.16 -9.51 -0.80
C LEU A 273 -16.99 -10.46 -1.65
N ILE A 274 -18.18 -10.03 -2.05
CA ILE A 274 -19.10 -10.75 -2.92
C ILE A 274 -19.12 -10.07 -4.28
N LEU A 275 -18.68 -10.79 -5.32
CA LEU A 275 -18.65 -10.35 -6.71
C LEU A 275 -19.68 -11.16 -7.53
N LEU A 276 -20.70 -10.50 -8.06
CA LEU A 276 -21.80 -11.11 -8.82
C LEU A 276 -21.81 -10.62 -10.27
N ASP A 277 -21.12 -11.35 -11.14
CA ASP A 277 -21.05 -11.10 -12.58
C ASP A 277 -22.14 -11.90 -13.32
N ALA A 278 -23.40 -11.58 -13.04
CA ALA A 278 -24.53 -12.35 -13.53
C ALA A 278 -25.23 -11.68 -14.72
N CYS A 279 -25.76 -12.49 -15.63
CA CYS A 279 -26.72 -12.04 -16.62
C CYS A 279 -28.12 -12.06 -15.99
N TYR A 280 -28.66 -10.88 -15.70
CA TYR A 280 -29.98 -10.73 -15.09
C TYR A 280 -31.09 -10.73 -16.15
N ARG A 281 -31.80 -11.85 -16.30
CA ARG A 281 -32.89 -11.97 -17.28
C ARG A 281 -34.14 -11.22 -16.81
N ASP A 282 -34.56 -10.21 -17.57
CA ASP A 282 -35.78 -9.41 -17.35
C ASP A 282 -35.87 -8.73 -15.97
N VAL A 283 -34.72 -8.44 -15.34
CA VAL A 283 -34.63 -7.76 -14.04
C VAL A 283 -34.02 -6.37 -14.25
N ASP A 284 -34.66 -5.34 -13.72
CA ASP A 284 -34.11 -3.98 -13.76
C ASP A 284 -33.10 -3.72 -12.62
N ALA A 285 -32.31 -2.65 -12.77
CA ALA A 285 -31.25 -2.31 -11.80
C ALA A 285 -31.81 -2.00 -10.40
N LYS A 286 -33.04 -1.47 -10.31
CA LYS A 286 -33.67 -1.14 -9.03
C LYS A 286 -34.08 -2.41 -8.30
N GLN A 287 -34.65 -3.38 -9.01
CA GLN A 287 -35.01 -4.67 -8.45
C GLN A 287 -33.80 -5.46 -7.95
N ILE A 288 -32.67 -5.39 -8.67
CA ILE A 288 -31.40 -5.96 -8.21
C ILE A 288 -30.94 -5.25 -6.93
N THR A 289 -30.92 -3.92 -6.94
CA THR A 289 -30.55 -3.09 -5.78
C THR A 289 -31.40 -3.40 -4.54
N ASP A 290 -32.72 -3.45 -4.69
CA ASP A 290 -33.67 -3.75 -3.60
C ASP A 290 -33.44 -5.18 -3.05
N ALA A 291 -33.19 -6.15 -3.92
CA ALA A 291 -32.91 -7.53 -3.52
C ALA A 291 -31.58 -7.65 -2.77
N LEU A 292 -30.53 -6.97 -3.25
CA LEU A 292 -29.22 -6.92 -2.59
C LEU A 292 -29.35 -6.28 -1.20
N HIS A 293 -29.98 -5.10 -1.08
CA HIS A 293 -30.20 -4.46 0.22
C HIS A 293 -31.01 -5.33 1.18
N SER A 294 -32.06 -5.99 0.71
CA SER A 294 -32.90 -6.86 1.54
C SER A 294 -32.14 -8.08 2.07
N CYS A 295 -31.31 -8.71 1.22
CA CYS A 295 -30.54 -9.89 1.61
C CYS A 295 -29.33 -9.54 2.47
N PHE A 296 -28.67 -8.42 2.18
CA PHE A 296 -27.33 -8.11 2.68
C PHE A 296 -27.26 -6.94 3.66
N GLY A 297 -28.30 -6.10 3.76
CA GLY A 297 -28.31 -4.87 4.57
C GLY A 297 -28.21 -5.08 6.08
N THR A 298 -28.27 -6.31 6.56
CA THR A 298 -28.10 -6.66 7.98
C THR A 298 -26.75 -7.34 8.28
N ILE A 299 -25.95 -7.61 7.25
CA ILE A 299 -24.68 -8.32 7.35
C ILE A 299 -23.58 -7.33 7.70
N ARG A 300 -22.71 -7.69 8.65
CA ARG A 300 -21.53 -6.89 9.00
C ARG A 300 -20.37 -7.26 8.09
N SER A 301 -19.55 -6.27 7.77
CA SER A 301 -18.23 -6.44 7.19
C SER A 301 -18.21 -7.09 5.80
N MET A 302 -19.09 -6.60 4.93
CA MET A 302 -19.23 -7.11 3.57
C MET A 302 -19.29 -6.03 2.51
N VAL A 303 -18.67 -6.32 1.37
CA VAL A 303 -18.70 -5.51 0.16
C VAL A 303 -19.39 -6.33 -0.93
N VAL A 304 -20.40 -5.76 -1.59
CA VAL A 304 -21.07 -6.42 -2.73
C VAL A 304 -20.82 -5.61 -3.99
N PHE A 305 -20.44 -6.32 -5.06
CA PHE A 305 -20.20 -5.75 -6.38
C PHE A 305 -20.94 -6.59 -7.42
N ALA A 306 -21.88 -6.00 -8.13
CA ALA A 306 -22.71 -6.70 -9.12
C ALA A 306 -22.67 -6.03 -10.48
N SER A 307 -22.69 -6.81 -11.56
CA SER A 307 -22.92 -6.29 -12.91
C SER A 307 -24.28 -5.58 -13.00
N GLY A 308 -24.35 -4.45 -13.71
CA GLY A 308 -25.61 -3.79 -14.05
C GLY A 308 -26.35 -4.51 -15.19
N PRO A 309 -27.68 -4.32 -15.37
CA PRO A 309 -28.41 -4.94 -16.47
C PRO A 309 -27.87 -4.45 -17.83
N GLY A 310 -27.49 -5.38 -18.71
CA GLY A 310 -26.80 -5.10 -19.98
C GLY A 310 -26.91 -6.26 -20.99
N ALA A 311 -26.49 -6.01 -22.23
CA ALA A 311 -26.82 -6.82 -23.42
C ALA A 311 -26.52 -8.34 -23.30
N GLY A 312 -27.35 -9.14 -23.97
CA GLY A 312 -27.39 -10.60 -23.88
C GLY A 312 -26.09 -11.34 -24.25
N PRO A 313 -26.01 -12.63 -23.89
CA PRO A 313 -24.77 -13.40 -23.85
C PRO A 313 -24.16 -13.76 -25.21
N GLU A 314 -24.96 -13.67 -26.28
CA GLU A 314 -24.58 -13.89 -27.68
C GLU A 314 -23.30 -13.13 -28.10
N ARG A 315 -22.99 -12.00 -27.46
CA ARG A 315 -21.96 -11.03 -27.85
C ARG A 315 -20.54 -11.33 -27.33
N TRP A 316 -20.37 -12.28 -26.40
CA TRP A 316 -19.09 -12.49 -25.68
C TRP A 316 -18.50 -13.90 -25.85
N ARG A 317 -18.87 -14.63 -26.92
CA ARG A 317 -18.51 -16.04 -27.12
C ARG A 317 -17.01 -16.35 -27.09
N ASP A 318 -16.14 -15.39 -27.41
CA ASP A 318 -14.68 -15.58 -27.48
C ASP A 318 -13.86 -14.76 -26.47
N GLN A 319 -14.51 -14.05 -25.54
CA GLN A 319 -13.84 -13.12 -24.62
C GLN A 319 -14.29 -13.35 -23.17
N GLN A 320 -13.62 -12.70 -22.22
CA GLN A 320 -14.08 -12.60 -20.83
C GLN A 320 -15.29 -11.67 -20.75
N SER A 321 -16.07 -11.79 -19.69
CA SER A 321 -17.14 -10.82 -19.41
C SER A 321 -16.55 -9.43 -19.11
N PRO A 322 -17.25 -8.34 -19.46
CA PRO A 322 -16.68 -7.00 -19.33
C PRO A 322 -16.33 -6.60 -17.89
N LEU A 323 -17.11 -7.07 -16.91
CA LEU A 323 -16.84 -6.80 -15.51
C LEU A 323 -15.58 -7.55 -15.04
N THR A 324 -15.45 -8.83 -15.42
CA THR A 324 -14.27 -9.63 -15.09
C THR A 324 -13.02 -9.11 -15.76
N GLU A 325 -13.09 -8.70 -17.03
CA GLU A 325 -11.97 -8.08 -17.73
C GLU A 325 -11.49 -6.81 -17.01
N GLN A 326 -12.42 -5.96 -16.54
CA GLN A 326 -12.08 -4.76 -15.78
C GLN A 326 -11.45 -5.09 -14.43
N ILE A 327 -11.98 -6.06 -13.69
CA ILE A 327 -11.39 -6.48 -12.42
C ILE A 327 -9.98 -7.04 -12.63
N LEU A 328 -9.77 -7.85 -13.66
CA LEU A 328 -8.47 -8.41 -13.99
C LEU A 328 -7.47 -7.33 -14.42
N ALA A 329 -7.90 -6.39 -15.26
CA ALA A 329 -7.08 -5.25 -15.67
C ALA A 329 -6.71 -4.38 -14.46
N ALA A 330 -7.68 -4.10 -13.59
CA ALA A 330 -7.48 -3.32 -12.38
C ALA A 330 -6.47 -3.98 -11.43
N LEU A 331 -6.61 -5.28 -11.16
CA LEU A 331 -5.65 -6.02 -10.32
C LEU A 331 -4.28 -6.20 -11.00
N ALA A 332 -4.21 -6.05 -12.33
CA ALA A 332 -3.00 -6.22 -13.11
C ALA A 332 -2.11 -4.96 -13.19
N THR A 333 -2.60 -3.79 -12.74
CA THR A 333 -1.87 -2.52 -12.86
C THR A 333 -1.70 -1.84 -11.51
N ASP A 334 -0.72 -0.94 -11.44
CA ASP A 334 -0.51 -0.07 -10.27
C ASP A 334 -1.30 1.25 -10.40
N GLU A 335 -2.11 1.41 -11.46
CA GLU A 335 -2.96 2.60 -11.66
C GLU A 335 -4.16 2.63 -10.71
N VAL A 336 -4.51 1.48 -10.13
CA VAL A 336 -5.61 1.33 -9.17
C VAL A 336 -5.20 1.73 -7.76
N ASP A 337 -3.91 1.57 -7.42
CA ASP A 337 -3.30 2.02 -6.17
C ASP A 337 -3.23 3.56 -6.16
N ARG A 338 -4.29 4.20 -5.66
CA ARG A 338 -4.47 5.67 -5.72
C ARG A 338 -3.73 6.36 -4.60
N ASN A 339 -3.75 5.77 -3.41
CA ASN A 339 -3.04 6.28 -2.24
C ASN A 339 -1.52 6.00 -2.34
N LYS A 340 -1.11 5.22 -3.35
CA LYS A 340 0.27 4.88 -3.70
C LYS A 340 0.97 4.09 -2.59
N ASP A 341 0.26 3.30 -1.81
CA ASP A 341 0.80 2.51 -0.70
C ASP A 341 1.30 1.10 -1.10
N GLU A 342 1.28 0.81 -2.41
CA GLU A 342 1.64 -0.47 -3.05
C GLU A 342 0.70 -1.63 -2.70
N VAL A 343 -0.48 -1.31 -2.16
CA VAL A 343 -1.59 -2.24 -1.94
C VAL A 343 -2.72 -1.86 -2.89
N VAL A 344 -3.52 -2.85 -3.30
CA VAL A 344 -4.83 -2.59 -3.91
C VAL A 344 -5.89 -3.13 -2.98
N THR A 345 -6.71 -2.20 -2.49
CA THR A 345 -7.83 -2.48 -1.59
C THR A 345 -9.11 -2.76 -2.37
N ALA A 346 -10.13 -3.32 -1.69
CA ALA A 346 -11.45 -3.45 -2.29
C ALA A 346 -12.07 -2.08 -2.62
N ALA A 347 -11.80 -1.05 -1.81
CA ALA A 347 -12.29 0.31 -2.06
C ALA A 347 -11.76 0.87 -3.38
N GLU A 348 -10.45 0.76 -3.59
CA GLU A 348 -9.80 1.25 -4.80
C GLU A 348 -10.23 0.49 -6.05
N LEU A 349 -10.39 -0.84 -5.94
CA LEU A 349 -10.92 -1.65 -7.03
C LEU A 349 -12.33 -1.19 -7.42
N ILE A 350 -13.24 -1.04 -6.46
CA ILE A 350 -14.62 -0.60 -6.71
C ILE A 350 -14.62 0.79 -7.34
N GLN A 351 -13.84 1.70 -6.79
CA GLN A 351 -13.75 3.07 -7.28
C GLN A 351 -13.24 3.09 -8.72
N HIS A 352 -12.16 2.36 -9.02
CA HIS A 352 -11.58 2.32 -10.35
C HIS A 352 -12.56 1.78 -11.39
N VAL A 353 -13.25 0.67 -11.09
CA VAL A 353 -14.18 0.04 -12.03
C VAL A 353 -15.46 0.88 -12.19
N THR A 354 -15.89 1.60 -11.15
CA THR A 354 -17.05 2.51 -11.21
C THR A 354 -16.75 3.75 -12.07
N GLU A 355 -15.56 4.34 -11.93
CA GLU A 355 -15.14 5.52 -12.70
C GLU A 355 -14.75 5.17 -14.13
N ASN A 356 -14.26 3.95 -14.37
CA ASN A 356 -13.84 3.44 -15.67
C ASN A 356 -14.66 2.21 -16.08
N PRO A 357 -15.96 2.36 -16.43
CA PRO A 357 -16.84 1.24 -16.74
C PRO A 357 -16.49 0.49 -18.04
N GLY A 358 -15.30 0.71 -18.61
CA GLY A 358 -14.85 0.08 -19.86
C GLY A 358 -15.71 0.43 -21.08
N GLN A 359 -15.26 -0.03 -22.24
CA GLN A 359 -16.01 0.08 -23.49
C GLN A 359 -15.88 -1.23 -24.24
N TYR A 360 -16.96 -1.62 -24.92
CA TYR A 360 -16.94 -2.80 -25.78
C TYR A 360 -17.27 -2.44 -27.21
N MET A 361 -16.63 -3.15 -28.13
CA MET A 361 -16.85 -3.00 -29.56
C MET A 361 -17.80 -4.09 -30.05
N ASP A 362 -18.97 -3.69 -30.53
CA ASP A 362 -19.87 -4.62 -31.19
C ASP A 362 -19.26 -5.08 -32.52
N LYS A 363 -19.00 -6.37 -32.67
CA LYS A 363 -18.31 -6.92 -33.85
C LYS A 363 -19.16 -6.86 -35.13
N GLU A 364 -20.49 -6.83 -35.01
CA GLU A 364 -21.40 -6.76 -36.15
C GLU A 364 -21.62 -5.32 -36.63
N SER A 365 -21.82 -4.35 -35.72
CA SER A 365 -22.04 -2.95 -36.09
C SER A 365 -20.77 -2.08 -36.08
N GLY A 366 -19.66 -2.55 -35.52
CA GLY A 366 -18.41 -1.81 -35.37
C GLY A 366 -18.48 -0.62 -34.40
N ARG A 367 -19.56 -0.48 -33.61
CA ARG A 367 -19.76 0.63 -32.68
C ARG A 367 -19.27 0.29 -31.27
N ALA A 368 -18.66 1.27 -30.63
CA ALA A 368 -18.30 1.22 -29.21
C ALA A 368 -19.53 1.52 -28.34
N PHE A 369 -19.75 0.70 -27.32
CA PHE A 369 -20.76 0.91 -26.29
C PHE A 369 -20.08 0.92 -24.91
N LYS A 370 -20.50 1.83 -24.03
CA LYS A 370 -20.05 1.82 -22.63
C LYS A 370 -20.73 0.68 -21.90
N ASN A 371 -20.00 -0.06 -21.05
CA ASN A 371 -20.68 -1.01 -20.17
C ASN A 371 -21.50 -0.23 -19.11
N PRO A 372 -22.63 -0.78 -18.64
CA PRO A 372 -23.31 -0.24 -17.49
C PRO A 372 -22.39 -0.22 -16.28
N ALA A 373 -22.44 0.86 -15.50
CA ALA A 373 -21.70 0.94 -14.25
C ALA A 373 -22.13 -0.18 -13.31
N PRO A 374 -21.19 -0.84 -12.62
CA PRO A 374 -21.52 -1.87 -11.64
C PRO A 374 -22.26 -1.27 -10.44
N ILE A 375 -23.05 -2.11 -9.78
CA ILE A 375 -23.75 -1.76 -8.54
C ILE A 375 -22.84 -2.17 -7.38
N SER A 376 -22.51 -1.23 -6.50
CA SER A 376 -21.63 -1.47 -5.34
C SER A 376 -22.28 -1.05 -4.02
N PHE A 377 -22.11 -1.85 -2.97
CA PHE A 377 -22.56 -1.57 -1.62
C PHE A 377 -21.49 -1.90 -0.58
N ASP A 378 -21.30 -1.01 0.39
CA ASP A 378 -20.53 -1.25 1.60
C ASP A 378 -21.49 -1.47 2.79
N PHE A 379 -21.48 -2.68 3.34
CA PHE A 379 -22.21 -3.08 4.54
C PHE A 379 -21.24 -3.19 5.73
N HIS A 380 -20.56 -2.09 6.05
CA HIS A 380 -19.55 -2.00 7.12
C HIS A 380 -18.32 -2.90 6.90
N GLY A 381 -17.99 -3.17 5.62
CA GLY A 381 -16.87 -3.96 5.10
C GLY A 381 -15.50 -3.41 5.41
N SER A 382 -15.41 -2.11 5.71
CA SER A 382 -14.15 -1.36 5.72
C SER A 382 -13.34 -1.70 4.45
N PRO A 383 -13.88 -1.44 3.24
CA PRO A 383 -13.26 -1.82 1.97
C PRO A 383 -11.84 -1.27 1.80
N GLU A 384 -11.54 -0.13 2.41
CA GLU A 384 -10.23 0.51 2.54
C GLU A 384 -9.18 -0.37 3.27
N GLN A 385 -9.63 -1.28 4.12
CA GLN A 385 -8.77 -2.17 4.91
C GLN A 385 -8.72 -3.59 4.32
N MET A 386 -9.47 -3.86 3.24
CA MET A 386 -9.56 -5.19 2.63
C MET A 386 -8.54 -5.33 1.49
N GLU A 387 -7.39 -5.92 1.81
CA GLU A 387 -6.27 -6.08 0.89
C GLU A 387 -6.52 -7.19 -0.15
N LEU A 388 -6.73 -6.80 -1.41
CA LEU A 388 -6.88 -7.74 -2.53
C LEU A 388 -5.54 -8.05 -3.20
N ARG A 389 -4.63 -7.08 -3.25
CA ARG A 389 -3.27 -7.23 -3.76
C ARG A 389 -2.30 -6.53 -2.82
N GLY A 390 -1.27 -7.23 -2.38
CA GLY A 390 -0.24 -6.73 -1.47
C GLY A 390 0.97 -6.13 -2.20
N ARG A 391 1.93 -5.65 -1.41
CA ARG A 391 3.19 -5.03 -1.88
C ARG A 391 4.06 -6.04 -2.65
N GLY A 392 3.93 -6.05 -3.96
CA GLY A 392 4.73 -6.86 -4.87
C GLY A 392 4.21 -6.85 -6.31
N THR A 393 5.11 -6.81 -7.29
CA THR A 393 4.74 -6.88 -8.71
C THR A 393 4.20 -8.24 -9.09
N ILE A 394 3.14 -8.25 -9.90
CA ILE A 394 2.52 -9.45 -10.49
C ILE A 394 3.58 -10.29 -11.17
N ASP A 395 3.60 -11.58 -10.83
CA ASP A 395 4.52 -12.58 -11.37
C ASP A 395 4.15 -12.86 -12.85
N THR A 396 4.56 -11.94 -13.71
CA THR A 396 4.41 -12.05 -15.16
C THR A 396 5.68 -12.65 -15.74
N GLU A 397 5.54 -13.59 -16.68
CA GLU A 397 6.65 -14.05 -17.49
C GLU A 397 7.38 -12.84 -18.14
N PRO A 398 8.72 -12.85 -18.22
CA PRO A 398 9.43 -11.81 -18.94
C PRO A 398 8.97 -11.75 -20.40
N THR A 399 8.60 -10.55 -20.85
CA THR A 399 8.32 -10.21 -22.24
C THR A 399 9.54 -10.49 -23.13
N ASP A 400 9.36 -10.58 -24.45
CA ASP A 400 10.47 -10.85 -25.36
C ASP A 400 11.55 -9.77 -25.36
N SER A 401 11.21 -8.51 -25.07
CA SER A 401 12.19 -7.44 -24.84
C SER A 401 12.99 -7.68 -23.55
N GLU A 402 12.31 -7.96 -22.43
CA GLU A 402 12.96 -8.28 -21.15
C GLU A 402 13.86 -9.52 -21.29
N ARG A 403 13.39 -10.60 -21.92
CA ARG A 403 14.19 -11.82 -22.16
C ARG A 403 15.45 -11.52 -22.96
N ARG A 404 15.35 -10.71 -24.03
CA ARG A 404 16.51 -10.29 -24.82
C ARG A 404 17.49 -9.47 -23.98
N PHE A 405 16.99 -8.57 -23.14
CA PHE A 405 17.83 -7.78 -22.23
C PHE A 405 18.55 -8.67 -21.21
N ILE A 406 17.83 -9.56 -20.53
CA ILE A 406 18.37 -10.53 -19.57
C ILE A 406 19.45 -11.41 -20.22
N ASN A 407 19.21 -11.88 -21.45
CA ASN A 407 20.18 -12.69 -22.20
C ASN A 407 21.49 -11.94 -22.52
N LYS A 408 21.44 -10.61 -22.70
CA LYS A 408 22.65 -9.79 -22.85
C LYS A 408 23.39 -9.62 -21.52
N LEU A 409 22.65 -9.47 -20.42
CA LEU A 409 23.19 -9.14 -19.11
C LEU A 409 23.83 -10.34 -18.41
N ALA A 410 23.15 -11.50 -18.46
CA ALA A 410 23.55 -12.69 -17.70
C ALA A 410 25.02 -13.16 -17.89
N PRO A 411 25.59 -13.17 -19.11
CA PRO A 411 26.98 -13.59 -19.32
C PRO A 411 28.02 -12.63 -18.73
N GLU A 412 27.68 -11.35 -18.56
CA GLU A 412 28.60 -10.32 -18.06
C GLU A 412 28.49 -10.12 -16.53
N LEU A 413 27.50 -10.74 -15.87
CA LEU A 413 27.08 -10.40 -14.51
C LEU A 413 28.20 -10.44 -13.45
N ASP A 414 29.02 -11.48 -13.42
CA ASP A 414 30.04 -11.66 -12.36
C ASP A 414 31.29 -10.80 -12.54
N HIS A 415 31.71 -10.53 -13.77
CA HIS A 415 33.03 -9.95 -14.06
C HIS A 415 33.05 -8.85 -15.11
N GLY A 416 31.98 -8.71 -15.89
CA GLY A 416 31.81 -7.70 -16.94
C GLY A 416 30.99 -6.48 -16.49
N LEU A 417 30.21 -6.61 -15.41
CA LEU A 417 29.34 -5.55 -14.89
C LEU A 417 29.80 -5.00 -13.53
N ILE A 418 29.35 -3.79 -13.25
CA ILE A 418 29.46 -3.09 -11.98
C ILE A 418 28.05 -2.61 -11.62
N PRO A 419 27.35 -3.25 -10.66
CA PRO A 419 26.08 -2.75 -10.17
C PRO A 419 26.24 -1.36 -9.56
N PHE A 420 25.32 -0.47 -9.89
CA PHE A 420 25.23 0.87 -9.33
C PHE A 420 23.84 1.05 -8.72
N LEU A 421 23.82 1.07 -7.38
CA LEU A 421 22.63 1.17 -6.57
C LEU A 421 22.27 2.64 -6.32
N GLY A 422 21.04 3.01 -6.67
CA GLY A 422 20.37 4.20 -6.17
C GLY A 422 19.34 3.86 -5.10
N ASP A 423 18.59 4.85 -4.66
CA ASP A 423 17.53 4.71 -3.64
C ASP A 423 16.28 4.03 -4.19
N GLY A 424 16.05 4.10 -5.50
CA GLY A 424 14.90 3.48 -6.14
C GLY A 424 14.86 1.96 -5.98
N ILE A 425 15.95 1.31 -5.56
CA ILE A 425 15.92 -0.12 -5.17
C ILE A 425 14.95 -0.37 -4.01
N TYR A 426 14.62 0.66 -3.23
CA TYR A 426 13.65 0.62 -2.15
C TYR A 426 12.22 0.94 -2.62
N GLY A 427 11.99 1.31 -3.89
CA GLY A 427 10.67 1.68 -4.40
C GLY A 427 10.07 2.86 -3.63
N LYS A 428 8.84 2.70 -3.13
CA LYS A 428 8.22 3.66 -2.19
C LYS A 428 8.48 3.29 -0.71
N GLY A 429 9.46 2.42 -0.47
CA GLY A 429 9.79 1.92 0.86
C GLY A 429 10.46 2.98 1.76
N PRO A 430 10.63 2.65 3.05
CA PRO A 430 11.07 3.61 4.07
C PRO A 430 12.41 4.30 3.80
N LEU A 431 13.32 3.64 3.07
CA LEU A 431 14.66 4.15 2.73
C LEU A 431 14.73 4.84 1.36
N SER A 432 13.59 5.00 0.66
CA SER A 432 13.53 5.84 -0.54
C SER A 432 13.87 7.29 -0.21
N PHE A 433 14.46 8.04 -1.15
CA PHE A 433 14.83 9.44 -0.88
C PHE A 433 13.62 10.31 -0.54
N LYS A 434 12.45 9.99 -1.07
CA LYS A 434 11.21 10.66 -0.70
C LYS A 434 10.90 10.48 0.79
N CYS A 435 10.86 9.24 1.28
CA CYS A 435 10.55 8.95 2.68
C CYS A 435 11.63 9.47 3.65
N VAL A 436 12.91 9.44 3.25
CA VAL A 436 13.99 10.03 4.05
C VAL A 436 13.85 11.56 4.10
N ALA A 437 13.52 12.22 2.97
CA ALA A 437 13.30 13.66 2.93
C ALA A 437 12.11 14.09 3.80
N GLU A 438 11.00 13.36 3.74
CA GLU A 438 9.81 13.59 4.59
C GLU A 438 10.17 13.44 6.08
N ALA A 439 10.87 12.38 6.46
CA ALA A 439 11.29 12.17 7.85
C ALA A 439 12.23 13.27 8.36
N LEU A 440 13.13 13.79 7.50
CA LEU A 440 13.99 14.93 7.83
C LEU A 440 13.19 16.22 8.01
N ALA A 441 12.20 16.47 7.15
CA ALA A 441 11.32 17.63 7.22
C ALA A 441 10.42 17.59 8.47
N ASP A 442 9.86 16.42 8.79
CA ASP A 442 9.11 16.17 10.03
C ASP A 442 9.97 16.43 11.26
N LYS A 443 11.21 15.93 11.26
CA LYS A 443 12.19 16.15 12.34
C LYS A 443 12.59 17.64 12.48
N ALA A 444 12.47 18.41 11.40
CA ALA A 444 12.67 19.86 11.38
C ALA A 444 11.40 20.65 11.79
N GLY A 445 10.30 19.97 12.14
CA GLY A 445 9.02 20.59 12.50
C GLY A 445 8.24 21.17 11.31
N LEU A 446 8.56 20.73 10.09
CA LEU A 446 7.99 21.22 8.84
C LEU A 446 7.40 20.06 8.03
N PRO A 447 6.31 19.42 8.51
CA PRO A 447 5.75 18.25 7.86
C PRO A 447 5.30 18.56 6.43
N VAL A 448 5.65 17.67 5.51
CA VAL A 448 5.35 17.84 4.08
C VAL A 448 3.86 17.62 3.84
N GLN A 449 3.21 18.58 3.18
CA GLN A 449 1.80 18.47 2.82
C GLN A 449 1.59 17.40 1.75
N GLU A 450 0.42 16.77 1.76
CA GLU A 450 0.06 15.75 0.78
C GLU A 450 0.15 16.30 -0.66
N GLY A 451 0.84 15.54 -1.53
CA GLY A 451 1.07 15.93 -2.92
C GLY A 451 2.26 16.88 -3.17
N VAL A 452 2.93 17.37 -2.12
CA VAL A 452 4.15 18.18 -2.25
C VAL A 452 5.38 17.28 -2.18
N SER A 453 6.33 17.46 -3.11
CA SER A 453 7.62 16.76 -3.08
C SER A 453 8.72 17.70 -2.59
N VAL A 454 9.56 17.23 -1.68
CA VAL A 454 10.73 17.96 -1.16
C VAL A 454 11.99 17.22 -1.56
N GLY A 455 13.00 17.97 -2.04
CA GLY A 455 14.30 17.40 -2.36
C GLY A 455 15.03 16.96 -1.10
N LEU A 456 15.64 15.77 -1.13
CA LEU A 456 16.38 15.21 0.00
C LEU A 456 17.44 16.18 0.56
N ALA A 457 18.23 16.77 -0.33
CA ALA A 457 19.27 17.71 0.09
C ALA A 457 18.72 18.97 0.75
N THR A 458 17.59 19.48 0.27
CA THR A 458 16.92 20.65 0.85
C THR A 458 16.33 20.34 2.22
N ALA A 459 15.70 19.18 2.39
CA ALA A 459 15.20 18.71 3.69
C ALA A 459 16.35 18.52 4.69
N ALA A 460 17.45 17.92 4.25
CA ALA A 460 18.64 17.73 5.06
C ALA A 460 19.29 19.06 5.46
N GLU A 461 19.44 20.01 4.53
CA GLU A 461 19.98 21.36 4.80
C GLU A 461 19.09 22.08 5.82
N THR A 462 17.77 21.99 5.67
CA THR A 462 16.80 22.62 6.59
C THR A 462 16.97 22.10 8.02
N LEU A 463 17.06 20.77 8.19
CA LEU A 463 17.30 20.18 9.50
C LEU A 463 18.68 20.59 10.06
N ALA A 464 19.72 20.55 9.22
CA ALA A 464 21.09 20.90 9.62
C ALA A 464 21.21 22.35 10.12
N LEU A 465 20.53 23.30 9.46
CA LEU A 465 20.51 24.72 9.86
C LEU A 465 19.85 24.96 11.23
N GLN A 466 18.99 24.05 11.69
CA GLN A 466 18.33 24.14 13.00
C GLN A 466 19.14 23.50 14.14
N ARG A 467 20.29 22.88 13.87
CA ARG A 467 21.11 22.21 14.89
C ARG A 467 22.36 23.02 15.20
N ASP A 468 22.75 22.99 16.47
CA ASP A 468 23.91 23.75 16.97
C ASP A 468 25.24 23.31 16.33
N ASN A 469 25.33 22.03 15.93
CA ASN A 469 26.51 21.50 15.26
C ASN A 469 26.19 20.32 14.33
N ARG A 470 27.18 19.97 13.50
CA ARG A 470 27.10 18.91 12.49
C ARG A 470 26.93 17.52 13.10
N GLU A 471 27.55 17.25 14.25
CA GLU A 471 27.51 15.94 14.90
C GLU A 471 26.09 15.57 15.36
N VAL A 472 25.35 16.53 15.92
CA VAL A 472 23.94 16.35 16.30
C VAL A 472 23.09 16.01 15.07
N PHE A 473 23.27 16.73 13.96
CA PHE A 473 22.57 16.42 12.71
C PHE A 473 22.87 15.00 12.22
N LEU A 474 24.15 14.59 12.21
CA LEU A 474 24.54 13.24 11.76
C LEU A 474 23.96 12.14 12.67
N CYS A 475 23.89 12.39 13.98
CA CYS A 475 23.23 11.47 14.91
C CYS A 475 21.74 11.31 14.60
N GLU A 476 21.01 12.41 14.38
CA GLU A 476 19.59 12.35 14.04
C GLU A 476 19.33 11.71 12.68
N LEU A 477 20.14 12.04 11.66
CA LEU A 477 20.07 11.39 10.34
C LEU A 477 20.26 9.87 10.47
N ARG A 478 21.25 9.44 11.25
CA ARG A 478 21.50 8.02 11.51
C ARG A 478 20.32 7.35 12.20
N ASP A 479 19.71 8.01 13.17
CA ASP A 479 18.55 7.46 13.90
C ASP A 479 17.34 7.32 12.98
N ILE A 480 17.07 8.30 12.12
CA ILE A 480 16.04 8.23 11.07
C ILE A 480 16.29 7.01 10.17
N LEU A 481 17.51 6.90 9.60
CA LEU A 481 17.86 5.80 8.71
C LEU A 481 17.80 4.44 9.42
N ALA A 482 18.22 4.34 10.68
CA ALA A 482 18.18 3.10 11.45
C ALA A 482 16.75 2.65 11.72
N ASN A 483 15.85 3.58 12.07
CA ASN A 483 14.44 3.30 12.30
C ASN A 483 13.74 2.87 11.00
N GLN A 484 13.99 3.57 9.90
CA GLN A 484 13.44 3.22 8.58
C GLN A 484 13.98 1.88 8.08
N ALA A 485 15.27 1.61 8.28
CA ALA A 485 15.88 0.33 7.92
C ALA A 485 15.28 -0.86 8.70
N ALA A 486 14.91 -0.66 9.97
CA ALA A 486 14.26 -1.70 10.78
C ALA A 486 12.86 -2.10 10.24
N ALA A 487 12.16 -1.17 9.59
CA ALA A 487 10.88 -1.42 8.94
C ALA A 487 11.02 -1.86 7.46
N CYS A 488 12.25 -1.86 6.91
CA CYS A 488 12.50 -2.12 5.51
C CYS A 488 12.67 -3.61 5.23
N LYS A 489 11.98 -4.12 4.21
CA LYS A 489 12.33 -5.43 3.63
C LYS A 489 13.60 -5.27 2.78
N PRO A 490 14.58 -6.19 2.86
CA PRO A 490 15.74 -6.13 1.99
C PRO A 490 15.35 -6.15 0.50
N PRO A 491 15.89 -5.23 -0.32
CA PRO A 491 15.57 -5.17 -1.74
C PRO A 491 16.22 -6.33 -2.51
N ALA A 492 15.58 -6.80 -3.58
CA ALA A 492 16.08 -7.89 -4.43
C ALA A 492 17.47 -7.59 -5.02
N ALA A 493 17.82 -6.31 -5.23
CA ALA A 493 19.15 -5.90 -5.64
C ALA A 493 20.26 -6.37 -4.68
N HIS A 494 19.97 -6.48 -3.37
CA HIS A 494 20.94 -7.00 -2.40
C HIS A 494 21.18 -8.50 -2.60
N ASP A 495 20.15 -9.27 -2.97
CA ASP A 495 20.29 -10.70 -3.28
C ASP A 495 21.18 -10.89 -4.52
N LEU A 496 21.00 -10.05 -5.53
CA LEU A 496 21.86 -10.07 -6.72
C LEU A 496 23.34 -9.87 -6.36
N ILE A 497 23.64 -8.91 -5.47
CA ILE A 497 25.00 -8.61 -5.03
C ILE A 497 25.58 -9.75 -4.21
N LEU A 498 24.78 -10.30 -3.29
CA LEU A 498 25.16 -11.48 -2.51
C LEU A 498 25.53 -12.63 -3.45
N ASP A 499 24.84 -12.79 -4.57
CA ASP A 499 25.11 -13.90 -5.50
C ASP A 499 26.26 -13.64 -6.50
N LEU A 500 26.90 -12.46 -6.49
CA LEU A 500 28.05 -12.20 -7.35
C LEU A 500 29.28 -13.01 -6.95
N LYS A 501 30.01 -13.53 -7.95
CA LYS A 501 31.29 -14.18 -7.73
C LYS A 501 32.40 -13.14 -7.48
N PRO A 502 33.22 -13.30 -6.43
CA PRO A 502 34.36 -12.43 -6.19
C PRO A 502 35.39 -12.54 -7.33
N PRO A 503 36.14 -11.48 -7.68
CA PRO A 503 36.06 -10.11 -7.15
C PRO A 503 35.01 -9.25 -7.88
N TRP A 504 34.19 -8.55 -7.10
CA TRP A 504 33.19 -7.61 -7.62
C TRP A 504 33.43 -6.18 -7.13
N LEU A 505 32.89 -5.22 -7.87
CA LEU A 505 32.82 -3.81 -7.48
C LEU A 505 31.36 -3.38 -7.58
N VAL A 506 30.84 -2.80 -6.51
CA VAL A 506 29.50 -2.22 -6.42
C VAL A 506 29.64 -0.74 -6.09
N LEU A 507 28.92 0.10 -6.81
CA LEU A 507 28.78 1.53 -6.50
C LEU A 507 27.43 1.74 -5.79
N SER A 508 27.40 2.62 -4.81
CA SER A 508 26.17 2.99 -4.12
C SER A 508 26.17 4.48 -3.77
N VAL A 509 25.01 5.11 -3.90
CA VAL A 509 24.70 6.44 -3.35
C VAL A 509 23.77 6.36 -2.13
N ASN A 510 23.52 5.16 -1.61
CA ASN A 510 22.58 4.96 -0.51
C ASN A 510 23.28 5.21 0.82
N TYR A 511 22.58 5.86 1.75
CA TYR A 511 23.13 6.28 3.05
C TYR A 511 23.04 5.20 4.13
N ASP A 512 22.07 4.28 4.02
CA ASP A 512 21.84 3.19 4.97
C ASP A 512 22.98 2.15 4.98
N ASP A 513 23.02 1.26 5.96
CA ASP A 513 24.02 0.18 6.08
C ASP A 513 23.43 -1.23 5.83
N LEU A 514 22.27 -1.33 5.17
CA LEU A 514 21.53 -2.58 5.05
C LEU A 514 22.28 -3.61 4.19
N LEU A 515 22.91 -3.19 3.09
CA LEU A 515 23.71 -4.09 2.26
C LEU A 515 24.93 -4.61 3.04
N GLU A 516 25.62 -3.75 3.78
CA GLU A 516 26.76 -4.08 4.62
C GLU A 516 26.40 -5.09 5.69
N ARG A 517 25.28 -4.89 6.40
CA ARG A 517 24.76 -5.85 7.38
C ARG A 517 24.50 -7.20 6.73
N ARG A 518 23.85 -7.23 5.56
CA ARG A 518 23.57 -8.49 4.84
C ARG A 518 24.84 -9.20 4.36
N LEU A 519 25.84 -8.46 3.89
CA LEU A 519 27.14 -9.02 3.53
C LEU A 519 27.82 -9.65 4.76
N ALA A 520 27.82 -8.93 5.89
CA ALA A 520 28.39 -9.41 7.15
C ALA A 520 27.65 -10.64 7.70
N GLU A 521 26.31 -10.63 7.71
CA GLU A 521 25.46 -11.77 8.10
C GLU A 521 25.69 -13.00 7.21
N ALA A 522 25.87 -12.80 5.91
CA ALA A 522 26.25 -13.85 4.97
C ALA A 522 27.72 -14.28 5.06
N GLY A 523 28.51 -13.67 5.97
CA GLY A 523 29.93 -13.97 6.16
C GLY A 523 30.82 -13.56 4.99
N LYS A 524 30.34 -12.70 4.08
CA LYS A 524 31.06 -12.31 2.87
C LYS A 524 32.00 -11.13 3.18
N PRO A 525 33.32 -11.28 3.00
CA PRO A 525 34.25 -10.18 3.21
C PRO A 525 34.06 -9.10 2.15
N TYR A 526 34.24 -7.84 2.54
CA TYR A 526 34.16 -6.69 1.64
C TYR A 526 35.08 -5.56 2.11
N VAL A 527 35.45 -4.70 1.16
CA VAL A 527 36.18 -3.45 1.38
C VAL A 527 35.24 -2.30 1.08
N LEU A 528 34.84 -1.56 2.11
CA LEU A 528 34.07 -0.33 1.93
C LEU A 528 35.03 0.82 1.68
N VAL A 529 34.73 1.60 0.63
CA VAL A 529 35.50 2.77 0.24
C VAL A 529 34.54 3.96 0.18
N CYS A 530 34.89 5.08 0.81
CA CYS A 530 34.14 6.33 0.67
C CYS A 530 35.07 7.55 0.80
N HIS A 531 34.54 8.73 0.49
CA HIS A 531 35.26 9.99 0.67
C HIS A 531 35.00 10.54 2.06
N VAL A 532 36.01 11.21 2.62
CA VAL A 532 35.84 12.08 3.79
C VAL A 532 35.42 13.45 3.29
N LEU A 533 34.23 13.93 3.65
CA LEU A 533 33.77 15.27 3.29
C LEU A 533 34.49 16.32 4.16
N ARG A 534 34.47 16.14 5.49
CA ARG A 534 35.07 17.06 6.45
C ARG A 534 35.85 16.30 7.51
N SER A 535 36.76 16.98 8.18
CA SER A 535 37.42 16.47 9.38
C SER A 535 37.61 17.57 10.41
N GLY A 536 37.42 17.24 11.68
CA GLY A 536 37.65 18.15 12.80
C GLY A 536 39.05 18.77 12.80
N ALA A 537 39.18 19.90 13.51
CA ALA A 537 40.49 20.47 13.81
C ALA A 537 41.12 19.58 14.89
N GLY A 538 42.10 18.76 14.50
CA GLY A 538 42.91 18.04 15.48
C GLY A 538 43.50 19.01 16.52
N ILE A 539 43.87 18.46 17.69
CA ILE A 539 44.61 19.09 18.81
C ILE A 539 45.28 20.43 18.45
N GLU A 540 45.07 21.47 19.26
CA GLU A 540 45.60 22.84 19.10
C GLU A 540 46.87 22.92 18.24
N GLY A 541 46.71 23.46 17.02
CA GLY A 541 47.80 23.64 16.05
C GLY A 541 47.66 22.87 14.72
N GLN A 542 46.62 22.05 14.51
CA GLN A 542 46.34 21.45 13.19
C GLN A 542 45.39 22.30 12.33
N GLU A 543 45.63 22.30 11.01
CA GLU A 543 44.72 22.93 10.04
C GLU A 543 43.34 22.24 10.07
N PRO A 544 42.22 22.99 10.20
CA PRO A 544 40.90 22.44 10.03
C PRO A 544 40.76 21.77 8.65
N ASN A 545 40.03 20.65 8.56
CA ASN A 545 39.83 19.88 7.31
C ASN A 545 41.08 19.23 6.68
N LYS A 546 42.12 18.93 7.48
CA LYS A 546 43.32 18.20 7.04
C LYS A 546 43.05 16.90 6.25
N HIS A 547 41.92 16.25 6.51
CA HIS A 547 41.55 14.97 5.89
C HIS A 547 40.42 15.09 4.85
N ALA A 548 39.93 16.29 4.57
CA ALA A 548 38.87 16.51 3.58
C ALA A 548 39.30 16.04 2.17
N GLY A 549 38.37 15.32 1.52
CA GLY A 549 38.53 14.66 0.23
C GLY A 549 39.40 13.40 0.22
N LYS A 550 40.03 13.02 1.33
CA LYS A 550 40.77 11.75 1.41
C LYS A 550 39.80 10.56 1.36
N ILE A 551 40.36 9.38 1.08
CA ILE A 551 39.63 8.13 0.97
C ILE A 551 39.69 7.40 2.30
N LEU A 552 38.53 7.15 2.88
CA LEU A 552 38.35 6.25 4.01
C LEU A 552 38.12 4.83 3.47
N VAL A 553 38.90 3.87 3.98
CA VAL A 553 38.80 2.46 3.60
C VAL A 553 38.56 1.63 4.84
N VAL A 554 37.51 0.82 4.82
CA VAL A 554 37.11 -0.07 5.91
C VAL A 554 37.07 -1.49 5.39
N ARG A 555 37.97 -2.35 5.89
CA ARG A 555 38.03 -3.76 5.49
C ARG A 555 37.30 -4.63 6.50
N ASN A 556 36.22 -5.26 6.05
CA ASN A 556 35.48 -6.26 6.81
C ASN A 556 35.95 -7.66 6.37
N ARG A 557 36.60 -8.40 7.27
CA ARG A 557 37.21 -9.70 6.98
C ARG A 557 36.21 -10.88 6.98
N GLY A 558 34.92 -10.64 7.27
CA GLY A 558 33.91 -11.70 7.37
C GLY A 558 34.21 -12.73 8.46
N SER A 559 33.40 -13.79 8.54
CA SER A 559 33.53 -14.88 9.53
C SER A 559 34.65 -15.89 9.23
N HIS A 560 35.40 -15.71 8.13
CA HIS A 560 36.48 -16.61 7.71
C HIS A 560 37.84 -16.40 8.41
N GLY A 561 37.93 -15.49 9.39
CA GLY A 561 39.15 -15.26 10.18
C GLY A 561 39.50 -16.32 11.24
N LYS A 562 38.83 -17.49 11.28
CA LYS A 562 39.09 -18.53 12.29
C LYS A 562 40.15 -19.57 11.92
N GLU A 563 40.69 -19.55 10.69
CA GLU A 563 41.67 -20.54 10.24
C GLU A 563 42.97 -19.89 9.74
N SER A 564 43.68 -19.22 10.66
CA SER A 564 45.11 -18.95 10.49
C SER A 564 45.75 -18.84 11.88
N ALA A 565 46.78 -19.66 12.10
CA ALA A 565 47.33 -20.02 13.39
C ALA A 565 47.93 -18.83 14.18
N GLY A 566 47.65 -18.79 15.49
CA GLY A 566 48.56 -18.25 16.50
C GLY A 566 48.37 -16.80 16.97
N ALA A 567 47.49 -16.00 16.38
CA ALA A 567 47.19 -14.66 16.87
C ALA A 567 45.68 -14.51 17.09
N ASN A 568 45.28 -14.09 18.29
CA ASN A 568 43.89 -13.74 18.62
C ASN A 568 43.44 -12.62 17.66
N PRO A 569 42.61 -12.89 16.64
CA PRO A 569 42.29 -11.86 15.66
C PRO A 569 41.31 -10.89 16.30
N ASP A 570 41.76 -9.66 16.48
CA ASP A 570 40.90 -8.55 16.87
C ASP A 570 39.73 -8.47 15.88
N PRO A 571 38.47 -8.63 16.32
CA PRO A 571 37.30 -8.64 15.43
C PRO A 571 36.98 -7.25 14.85
N ARG A 572 37.73 -6.21 15.24
CA ARG A 572 37.52 -4.84 14.75
C ARG A 572 37.91 -4.71 13.26
N PRO A 573 37.13 -3.97 12.45
CA PRO A 573 37.45 -3.74 11.06
C PRO A 573 38.79 -3.00 10.94
N GLU A 574 39.58 -3.36 9.91
CA GLU A 574 40.81 -2.65 9.61
C GLU A 574 40.46 -1.37 8.85
N VAL A 575 40.84 -0.23 9.41
CA VAL A 575 40.49 1.10 8.89
C VAL A 575 41.76 1.82 8.49
N GLU A 576 41.79 2.40 7.30
CA GLU A 576 42.88 3.26 6.83
C GLU A 576 42.34 4.50 6.13
N LEU A 577 43.20 5.51 6.06
CA LEU A 577 42.94 6.77 5.37
C LEU A 577 44.07 7.05 4.40
N CYS A 578 43.74 7.24 3.12
CA CYS A 578 44.74 7.49 2.08
C CYS A 578 44.30 8.57 1.09
N ALA A 579 45.24 9.12 0.32
CA ALA A 579 44.89 9.92 -0.86
C ALA A 579 44.31 9.00 -1.96
N SER A 580 43.53 9.57 -2.88
CA SER A 580 42.86 8.81 -3.95
C SER A 580 43.83 8.04 -4.86
N ASP A 581 45.01 8.58 -5.11
CA ASP A 581 46.08 7.99 -5.92
C ASP A 581 46.90 6.92 -5.17
N LYS A 582 46.69 6.80 -3.85
CA LYS A 582 47.36 5.82 -2.98
C LYS A 582 46.48 4.64 -2.60
N LEU A 583 45.22 4.59 -3.02
CA LEU A 583 44.34 3.44 -2.74
C LEU A 583 44.90 2.17 -3.39
N VAL A 584 45.16 1.15 -2.56
CA VAL A 584 45.59 -0.18 -3.02
C VAL A 584 44.49 -1.20 -2.74
N LEU A 585 44.03 -1.87 -3.80
CA LEU A 585 43.06 -2.96 -3.75
C LEU A 585 43.74 -4.28 -4.14
N GLN A 586 43.43 -5.35 -3.42
CA GLN A 586 43.86 -6.70 -3.76
C GLN A 586 43.04 -7.25 -4.94
N LYS A 587 43.61 -8.20 -5.69
CA LYS A 587 42.91 -8.82 -6.82
C LYS A 587 41.64 -9.58 -6.43
N THR A 588 41.54 -10.01 -5.18
CA THR A 588 40.41 -10.76 -4.62
C THR A 588 39.38 -9.88 -3.91
N ASP A 589 39.65 -8.57 -3.78
CA ASP A 589 38.78 -7.68 -3.03
C ASP A 589 37.39 -7.56 -3.67
N CYS A 590 36.38 -7.59 -2.80
CA CYS A 590 35.01 -7.25 -3.11
C CYS A 590 34.74 -5.85 -2.59
N VAL A 591 34.56 -4.89 -3.48
CA VAL A 591 34.59 -3.47 -3.14
C VAL A 591 33.20 -2.87 -3.18
N LEU A 592 32.77 -2.30 -2.06
CA LEU A 592 31.58 -1.45 -1.96
C LEU A 592 32.03 0.01 -1.91
N TYR A 593 31.87 0.73 -3.03
CA TYR A 593 32.22 2.14 -3.10
C TYR A 593 30.99 3.01 -2.86
N LYS A 594 30.89 3.62 -1.67
CA LYS A 594 29.79 4.52 -1.29
C LYS A 594 30.19 5.95 -1.56
N LEU A 595 29.72 6.51 -2.68
CA LEU A 595 30.14 7.82 -3.15
C LEU A 595 29.78 8.94 -2.16
N LEU A 596 28.58 8.85 -1.57
CA LEU A 596 28.04 9.87 -0.66
C LEU A 596 28.25 9.55 0.82
N GLY A 597 29.03 8.48 1.09
CA GLY A 597 29.30 7.99 2.44
C GLY A 597 28.06 7.49 3.18
N SER A 598 28.16 7.42 4.50
CA SER A 598 27.10 6.91 5.38
C SER A 598 27.33 7.37 6.82
N PRO A 599 26.30 7.83 7.55
CA PRO A 599 26.44 8.27 8.94
C PRO A 599 26.69 7.10 9.92
N PHE A 600 26.51 5.86 9.46
CA PHE A 600 26.83 4.66 10.25
C PHE A 600 28.35 4.47 10.42
N LEU A 601 29.16 5.05 9.52
CA LEU A 601 30.62 5.01 9.62
C LEU A 601 31.16 5.82 10.80
N ASN A 602 30.42 6.83 11.27
CA ASN A 602 30.82 7.64 12.43
C ASN A 602 30.89 6.83 13.74
N LYS A 603 30.30 5.62 13.79
CA LYS A 603 30.41 4.72 14.96
C LYS A 603 31.70 3.89 14.98
N ILE A 604 32.52 3.98 13.94
CA ILE A 604 33.81 3.27 13.90
C ILE A 604 34.79 4.06 14.78
N PRO A 605 35.43 3.45 15.79
CA PRO A 605 36.29 4.17 16.73
C PRO A 605 37.35 5.04 16.06
N PHE A 606 38.00 4.55 15.00
CA PHE A 606 38.98 5.33 14.23
C PHE A 606 38.36 6.58 13.58
N VAL A 607 37.14 6.49 13.08
CA VAL A 607 36.43 7.61 12.41
C VAL A 607 36.03 8.66 13.43
N GLU A 608 35.55 8.21 14.60
CA GLU A 608 35.19 9.05 15.75
C GLU A 608 36.42 9.76 16.34
N GLU A 609 37.49 9.03 16.64
CA GLU A 609 38.75 9.55 17.18
C GLU A 609 39.43 10.58 16.27
N GLN A 610 39.25 10.45 14.95
CA GLN A 610 39.78 11.38 13.95
C GLN A 610 38.76 12.46 13.53
N GLU A 611 37.57 12.48 14.16
CA GLU A 611 36.48 13.43 13.88
C GLU A 611 36.16 13.52 12.38
N LEU A 612 36.08 12.38 11.69
CA LEU A 612 35.84 12.33 10.25
C LEU A 612 34.33 12.33 9.94
N ASP A 613 33.91 13.18 9.02
CA ASP A 613 32.55 13.22 8.46
C ASP A 613 32.60 12.77 7.00
N PRO A 614 32.17 11.53 6.67
CA PRO A 614 32.12 11.04 5.29
C PRO A 614 30.79 11.35 4.56
N VAL A 615 29.83 12.03 5.19
CA VAL A 615 28.44 12.07 4.70
C VAL A 615 28.19 13.28 3.81
N VAL A 616 27.70 13.03 2.59
CA VAL A 616 27.31 14.05 1.62
C VAL A 616 25.80 14.02 1.38
N ILE A 617 25.05 14.89 2.04
CA ILE A 617 23.58 14.86 1.96
C ILE A 617 22.92 16.24 1.82
N THR A 618 23.52 17.31 2.35
CA THR A 618 22.94 18.66 2.23
C THR A 618 23.33 19.33 0.91
N GLU A 619 22.68 20.45 0.56
CA GLU A 619 23.04 21.21 -0.65
C GLU A 619 24.48 21.70 -0.57
N SER A 620 24.87 22.23 0.59
CA SER A 620 26.23 22.66 0.90
C SER A 620 27.23 21.50 0.79
N ASP A 621 26.86 20.32 1.31
CA ASP A 621 27.72 19.14 1.24
C ASP A 621 28.00 18.71 -0.21
N HIS A 622 26.99 18.72 -1.09
CA HIS A 622 27.18 18.36 -2.49
C HIS A 622 28.11 19.33 -3.22
N ILE A 623 28.04 20.63 -2.91
CA ILE A 623 28.95 21.63 -3.47
C ILE A 623 30.39 21.37 -3.02
N ASP A 624 30.61 21.20 -1.71
CA ASP A 624 31.91 20.88 -1.13
C ASP A 624 32.49 19.61 -1.75
N PHE A 625 31.66 18.58 -1.91
CA PHE A 625 32.07 17.31 -2.48
C PHE A 625 32.48 17.43 -3.96
N LEU A 626 31.74 18.17 -4.78
CA LEU A 626 32.12 18.44 -6.17
C LEU A 626 33.44 19.21 -6.28
N VAL A 627 33.75 20.09 -5.32
CA VAL A 627 35.05 20.77 -5.24
C VAL A 627 36.16 19.78 -4.92
N HIS A 628 35.94 18.85 -3.99
CA HIS A 628 36.91 17.79 -3.69
C HIS A 628 37.18 16.89 -4.90
N LEU A 629 36.16 16.48 -5.65
CA LEU A 629 36.34 15.59 -6.79
C LEU A 629 37.20 16.19 -7.93
N ARG A 630 37.39 17.51 -7.98
CA ARG A 630 38.23 18.20 -8.97
C ARG A 630 39.73 18.15 -8.69
N ARG A 631 40.17 17.77 -7.48
CA ARG A 631 41.60 17.71 -7.16
C ARG A 631 42.12 16.29 -7.37
N ASP A 632 43.33 16.16 -7.93
CA ASP A 632 43.90 14.85 -8.26
C ASP A 632 43.94 13.89 -7.06
N SER A 633 44.33 14.39 -5.87
CA SER A 633 44.51 13.62 -4.63
C SER A 633 43.20 13.28 -3.90
N THR A 634 42.06 13.80 -4.35
CA THR A 634 40.74 13.63 -3.74
C THR A 634 39.64 13.25 -4.76
N SER A 635 40.05 12.98 -6.00
CA SER A 635 39.20 12.47 -7.08
C SER A 635 38.78 11.01 -6.85
N VAL A 636 37.98 10.44 -7.77
CA VAL A 636 37.65 9.01 -7.73
C VAL A 636 38.94 8.18 -7.79
N PRO A 637 39.15 7.23 -6.85
CA PRO A 637 40.43 6.51 -6.75
C PRO A 637 40.86 5.80 -8.03
N ASN A 638 42.14 5.90 -8.38
CA ASN A 638 42.70 5.31 -9.61
C ASN A 638 42.45 3.80 -9.74
N ALA A 639 42.46 3.08 -8.61
CA ALA A 639 42.15 1.65 -8.56
C ALA A 639 40.70 1.36 -9.02
N ILE A 640 39.74 2.21 -8.63
CA ILE A 640 38.33 2.13 -9.03
C ILE A 640 38.14 2.58 -10.47
N VAL A 641 38.77 3.69 -10.89
CA VAL A 641 38.76 4.19 -12.28
C VAL A 641 39.20 3.11 -13.27
N THR A 642 40.22 2.33 -12.90
CA THR A 642 40.73 1.23 -13.73
C THR A 642 39.69 0.12 -13.94
N LEU A 643 38.85 -0.17 -12.94
CA LEU A 643 37.77 -1.15 -13.05
C LEU A 643 36.60 -0.59 -13.88
N LEU A 644 36.23 0.67 -13.65
CA LEU A 644 35.17 1.38 -14.40
C LEU A 644 35.46 1.47 -15.90
N LYS A 645 36.74 1.60 -16.30
CA LYS A 645 37.13 1.58 -17.73
C LYS A 645 37.00 0.19 -18.37
N LYS A 646 37.07 -0.89 -17.58
CA LYS A 646 37.10 -2.28 -18.07
C LYS A 646 35.71 -2.90 -18.13
N ARG A 647 34.82 -2.56 -17.19
CA ARG A 647 33.49 -3.16 -17.01
C ARG A 647 32.40 -2.15 -17.37
N LYS A 648 31.20 -2.61 -17.69
CA LYS A 648 30.04 -1.73 -17.91
C LYS A 648 29.35 -1.45 -16.58
N LEU A 649 28.76 -0.26 -16.42
CA LEU A 649 27.85 0.00 -15.31
C LEU A 649 26.49 -0.65 -15.58
N LEU A 650 25.86 -1.13 -14.51
CA LEU A 650 24.48 -1.56 -14.48
C LEU A 650 23.75 -0.71 -13.44
N PHE A 651 23.00 0.28 -13.89
CA PHE A 651 22.15 1.09 -13.02
C PHE A 651 20.91 0.29 -12.63
N LEU A 652 20.71 0.10 -11.32
CA LEU A 652 19.59 -0.64 -10.76
C LEU A 652 18.68 0.32 -10.01
N GLU A 653 17.49 0.54 -10.54
CA GLU A 653 16.46 1.46 -10.03
C GLU A 653 17.08 2.80 -9.61
N TYR A 654 17.99 3.32 -10.43
CA TYR A 654 18.73 4.54 -10.12
C TYR A 654 17.94 5.74 -10.61
N ASN A 655 17.46 6.57 -9.69
CA ASN A 655 16.82 7.83 -10.00
C ASN A 655 17.85 8.97 -9.97
N LEU A 656 17.70 9.91 -10.91
CA LEU A 656 18.48 11.15 -10.93
C LEU A 656 17.70 12.24 -10.21
N ASP A 657 18.01 12.44 -8.93
CA ASP A 657 17.66 13.70 -8.26
C ASP A 657 18.51 14.87 -8.82
N ILE A 658 18.16 16.10 -8.42
CA ILE A 658 18.82 17.32 -8.90
C ILE A 658 20.34 17.31 -8.68
N TRP A 659 20.80 16.77 -7.54
CA TRP A 659 22.23 16.76 -7.17
C TRP A 659 22.99 15.57 -7.76
N HIS A 660 22.35 14.42 -7.88
CA HIS A 660 22.86 13.21 -8.51
C HIS A 660 23.10 13.44 -9.99
N TYR A 661 22.23 14.18 -10.69
CA TYR A 661 22.52 14.62 -12.05
C TYR A 661 23.89 15.33 -12.15
N ARG A 662 24.17 16.28 -11.23
CA ARG A 662 25.44 17.03 -11.21
C ARG A 662 26.63 16.14 -10.84
N LEU A 663 26.46 15.27 -9.83
CA LEU A 663 27.50 14.34 -9.40
C LEU A 663 27.87 13.37 -10.53
N ILE A 664 26.87 12.73 -11.12
CA ILE A 664 27.06 11.68 -12.12
C ILE A 664 27.64 12.27 -13.42
N SER A 665 27.19 13.47 -13.82
CA SER A 665 27.78 14.19 -14.97
C SER A 665 29.19 14.72 -14.72
N HIS A 666 29.58 14.92 -13.45
CA HIS A 666 30.95 15.27 -13.08
C HIS A 666 31.86 14.03 -13.07
N VAL A 667 31.40 12.93 -12.46
CA VAL A 667 32.18 11.70 -12.30
C VAL A 667 32.35 10.96 -13.63
N PHE A 668 31.32 10.91 -14.46
CA PHE A 668 31.31 10.10 -15.67
C PHE A 668 31.17 10.93 -16.95
N ARG A 669 31.80 10.45 -18.02
CA ARG A 669 31.64 10.98 -19.38
C ARG A 669 31.42 9.84 -20.36
N VAL A 670 30.49 9.98 -21.29
CA VAL A 670 30.32 9.02 -22.38
C VAL A 670 31.09 9.48 -23.62
N GLY A 671 31.79 8.55 -24.26
CA GLY A 671 32.52 8.83 -25.50
C GLY A 671 31.56 9.18 -26.63
N GLY A 672 31.76 10.34 -27.28
CA GLY A 672 31.03 10.72 -28.51
C GLY A 672 30.23 12.02 -28.46
N THR A 673 30.16 12.73 -27.33
CA THR A 673 29.63 14.11 -27.29
C THR A 673 30.79 15.10 -27.30
N SER A 674 31.07 15.65 -28.47
CA SER A 674 31.83 16.88 -28.63
C SER A 674 31.06 18.00 -27.93
N GLU A 675 31.76 18.86 -27.20
CA GLU A 675 31.25 20.04 -26.47
C GLU A 675 30.77 19.79 -25.03
N GLY A 676 31.64 20.14 -24.06
CA GLY A 676 31.17 20.71 -22.78
C GLY A 676 31.88 20.29 -21.49
N SER A 677 32.46 19.09 -21.38
CA SER A 677 33.09 18.66 -20.12
C SER A 677 34.49 18.06 -20.33
N GLU A 678 35.50 18.91 -20.13
CA GLU A 678 36.84 18.47 -19.77
C GLU A 678 36.78 17.91 -18.33
N GLY A 679 36.98 16.59 -18.13
CA GLY A 679 37.28 16.06 -16.78
C GLY A 679 36.61 14.78 -16.24
N GLY A 680 35.75 14.04 -16.99
CA GLY A 680 35.06 12.84 -16.46
C GLY A 680 35.64 11.48 -16.88
N ILE A 681 35.31 10.40 -16.15
CA ILE A 681 35.75 9.02 -16.45
C ILE A 681 35.01 8.49 -17.69
N PRO A 682 35.71 8.07 -18.76
CA PRO A 682 35.06 7.50 -19.94
C PRO A 682 34.43 6.14 -19.61
N LEU A 683 33.12 6.01 -19.86
CA LEU A 683 32.38 4.76 -19.68
C LEU A 683 32.06 4.06 -21.00
N LYS A 684 31.99 2.72 -20.94
CA LYS A 684 31.27 1.91 -21.93
C LYS A 684 29.77 2.20 -21.80
N ILE A 685 29.00 1.97 -22.88
CA ILE A 685 27.54 2.13 -22.85
C ILE A 685 26.97 1.28 -21.68
N PRO A 686 26.32 1.92 -20.69
CA PRO A 686 25.85 1.21 -19.51
C PRO A 686 24.51 0.53 -19.78
N TYR A 687 24.17 -0.42 -18.90
CA TYR A 687 22.83 -0.97 -18.79
C TYR A 687 22.03 -0.21 -17.75
N SER A 688 20.72 -0.08 -17.96
CA SER A 688 19.81 0.55 -17.02
C SER A 688 18.55 -0.30 -16.85
N VAL A 689 18.20 -0.61 -15.61
CA VAL A 689 16.95 -1.27 -15.22
C VAL A 689 16.24 -0.34 -14.25
N ARG A 690 15.23 0.38 -14.72
CA ARG A 690 14.53 1.41 -13.94
C ARG A 690 13.15 1.68 -14.51
N LYS A 691 12.24 2.16 -13.67
CA LYS A 691 11.01 2.82 -14.12
C LYS A 691 11.25 4.33 -14.21
N SER A 692 10.79 4.97 -15.29
CA SER A 692 10.92 6.42 -15.45
C SER A 692 10.11 7.17 -14.39
N ALA A 693 10.75 8.08 -13.67
CA ALA A 693 10.06 8.97 -12.73
C ALA A 693 9.55 10.26 -13.40
N SER A 694 10.17 10.70 -14.51
CA SER A 694 9.69 11.84 -15.30
C SER A 694 10.27 11.91 -16.71
N PRO A 695 9.58 12.56 -17.68
CA PRO A 695 10.12 12.81 -19.03
C PRO A 695 11.42 13.62 -19.04
N LEU A 696 11.63 14.50 -18.05
CA LEU A 696 12.87 15.27 -17.90
C LEU A 696 14.04 14.35 -17.56
N GLU A 697 13.81 13.41 -16.65
CA GLU A 697 14.82 12.44 -16.26
C GLU A 697 15.22 11.54 -17.44
N ASP A 698 14.25 11.07 -18.22
CA ASP A 698 14.50 10.26 -19.42
C ASP A 698 15.32 11.01 -20.47
N HIS A 699 15.03 12.31 -20.63
CA HIS A 699 15.83 13.17 -21.49
C HIS A 699 17.29 13.23 -21.02
N PHE A 700 17.52 13.36 -19.72
CA PHE A 700 18.86 13.37 -19.15
C PHE A 700 19.57 12.02 -19.29
N TRP A 701 18.93 10.90 -18.98
CA TRP A 701 19.50 9.57 -19.19
C TRP A 701 19.91 9.34 -20.65
N THR A 702 19.04 9.73 -21.58
CA THR A 702 19.30 9.65 -23.02
C THR A 702 20.48 10.53 -23.45
N LYS A 703 20.62 11.73 -22.87
CA LYS A 703 21.72 12.65 -23.22
C LYS A 703 23.04 12.25 -22.57
N LEU A 704 23.01 11.85 -21.30
CA LEU A 704 24.19 11.61 -20.49
C LEU A 704 24.83 10.26 -20.82
N PHE A 705 24.01 9.20 -20.96
CA PHE A 705 24.51 7.84 -21.08
C PHE A 705 24.15 7.12 -22.37
N LYS A 706 23.02 7.45 -22.99
CA LYS A 706 22.39 6.61 -24.04
C LYS A 706 22.39 5.12 -23.65
N PRO A 707 21.88 4.77 -22.46
CA PRO A 707 21.99 3.39 -21.95
C PRO A 707 21.20 2.41 -22.82
N ASP A 708 21.62 1.13 -22.80
CA ASP A 708 20.71 0.04 -23.17
C ASP A 708 19.77 -0.15 -21.97
N GLU A 709 18.54 0.35 -22.11
CA GLU A 709 17.58 0.51 -21.01
C GLU A 709 16.40 -0.45 -21.15
N ILE A 710 15.93 -0.97 -20.02
CA ILE A 710 14.67 -1.68 -19.92
C ILE A 710 13.85 -1.14 -18.75
N SER A 711 12.58 -0.86 -19.00
CA SER A 711 11.60 -0.62 -17.95
C SER A 711 11.13 -1.96 -17.42
N MET A 712 11.73 -2.38 -16.30
CA MET A 712 11.51 -3.69 -15.68
C MET A 712 11.72 -3.57 -14.17
N ASP A 713 10.87 -4.24 -13.40
CA ASP A 713 11.01 -4.33 -11.95
C ASP A 713 12.27 -5.12 -11.54
N ILE A 714 13.02 -4.58 -10.57
CA ILE A 714 14.25 -5.22 -10.08
C ILE A 714 14.04 -6.64 -9.53
N THR A 715 12.93 -6.90 -8.84
CA THR A 715 12.62 -8.24 -8.31
C THR A 715 12.41 -9.22 -9.45
N LYS A 716 11.71 -8.79 -10.51
CA LYS A 716 11.52 -9.58 -11.72
C LYS A 716 12.87 -9.85 -12.43
N LEU A 717 13.75 -8.85 -12.50
CA LEU A 717 15.09 -9.01 -13.09
C LEU A 717 15.91 -10.06 -12.34
N VAL A 718 16.01 -9.92 -11.02
CA VAL A 718 16.84 -10.79 -10.17
C VAL A 718 16.35 -12.23 -10.24
N ARG A 719 15.03 -12.44 -10.15
CA ARG A 719 14.42 -13.77 -10.34
C ARG A 719 14.79 -14.39 -11.68
N ALA A 720 14.67 -13.62 -12.77
CA ALA A 720 14.97 -14.12 -14.11
C ALA A 720 16.47 -14.44 -14.28
N LEU A 721 17.36 -13.65 -13.69
CA LEU A 721 18.80 -13.92 -13.67
C LEU A 721 19.13 -15.19 -12.87
N HIS A 722 18.46 -15.42 -11.73
CA HIS A 722 18.64 -16.62 -10.91
C HIS A 722 18.14 -17.89 -11.63
N ALA A 723 16.99 -17.81 -12.30
CA ALA A 723 16.48 -18.88 -13.14
C ALA A 723 17.46 -19.22 -14.27
N LYS A 724 18.03 -18.20 -14.92
CA LYS A 724 19.08 -18.37 -15.95
C LYS A 724 20.34 -19.04 -15.42
N ARG A 725 20.82 -18.64 -14.24
CA ARG A 725 21.99 -19.26 -13.60
C ARG A 725 21.74 -20.74 -13.28
N SER A 726 20.55 -21.07 -12.80
CA SER A 726 20.15 -22.44 -12.48
C SER A 726 20.01 -23.34 -13.71
N GLN A 727 19.73 -22.78 -14.90
CA GLN A 727 19.72 -23.51 -16.16
C GLN A 727 21.12 -23.71 -16.78
N THR A 728 22.12 -22.92 -16.34
CA THR A 728 23.48 -22.94 -16.89
C THR A 728 24.44 -23.77 -16.03
N GLN A 729 24.08 -24.04 -14.77
CA GLN A 729 24.73 -25.01 -13.88
C GLN A 729 24.13 -26.40 -14.10
#